data_AF-A0A2M8GNA0-F1
#
_entry.id   AF-A0A2M8GNA0-F1
#
_cell.length_a   1.000
_cell.length_b   1.000
_cell.length_c   1.000
_cell.angle_alpha   90.00
_cell.angle_beta   90.00
_cell.angle_gamma   90.00
#
_symmetry.space_group_name_H-M   'P 1'
#
loop_
_entity.id
_entity.type
_entity.pdbx_description
1 polymer ?
#
loop_
_entity_poly.entity_id
_entity_poly.type
_entity_poly.pdbx_seq_one_letter_code
_entity_poly.pdbx_strand_id
1 'polypeptide(L)'
;SYILKGKQGRFRQNLLGKRVDYSGRSTIIVGPDLKIDQCGIPKDMAIELFKPFLLHEVIIRGLAPNIKSAKDFLDKKEPVVYDILAEITKDHPVLLNRAPTLHKLSILGFYPVLTDSYAIKLHPTVCAGYNADFDGDAMGVFVPLSKKSIEEVKARMLPYHNLLKPADGSPIVLPNKEMAVGCYYITTIDNNLAETKDEEINFFANEEDVINAYYLHKVQLREPIFVRINSQILKTSAGRVIFNQSLPQELRYINKEIKALDLKTIIIRAMKIFDEVRVGVLIDELKNIGFWGATVSGGLSFSVFDCKVIGEKDEIINQTEIEIKKIEKNYEHGLLTLEEKKRYSNKLWINVTEKLADKTWHSLGEENPVMMAIKSGGPRASREQLKQLSAIKGLVVDPLGKIIEVPTKSNYRQGLSIFEYVISARGARKGLTDSALKTADAGYLTRRLVDVAHDVIIKEENCSTQNGLVVKTLEERGEKFKERIKGRFLAKDVYSTSKQLIVHAGELVDEEKIVLFEKNKVEKIVVRSPLYCKARYGICQKCYGVDLSTNKVVEIGVPVGVMAAQSIGEPGTQLTMRVRHFGGIVIADVTQGLPRVEELFETRTPKVVSPIVEFDGRAEIKEDTDKELYYIKIKTTSKENPREQEFIIPMSQKLKIKDDQLVTVGMALSEGYLNVHDILAIKGLREAQLYLLNEVQKVYESQGIPIHDKHFETIIRKMSDKIIIEDEGDTPFIKGEVVSRIRFEEENKKILAQGEKPAIGKVSILGITRSAIYTESWLSAASFEQTTNVLTTASIKGQVDYLLGLKENVIIGRLIPVTAELIEKYYGKFLNTYAHNQPITEEKTEEKT
;
A
#
# COMPACT_ATOMS: atom_id res chain seq x y z
N SER A 1 -32.72 -3.17 -22.95
CA SER A 1 -31.25 -2.96 -22.99
C SER A 1 -30.81 -1.73 -22.22
N TYR A 2 -31.31 -0.52 -22.54
CA TYR A 2 -30.92 0.73 -21.85
C TYR A 2 -31.14 0.73 -20.33
N ILE A 3 -32.23 0.15 -19.83
CA ILE A 3 -32.54 0.03 -18.38
C ILE A 3 -31.50 -0.85 -17.63
N LEU A 4 -30.86 -1.79 -18.33
CA LEU A 4 -29.89 -2.72 -17.72
C LEU A 4 -28.44 -2.23 -17.83
N LYS A 5 -28.15 -1.38 -18.81
CA LYS A 5 -26.80 -0.93 -19.16
C LYS A 5 -26.46 0.44 -18.57
N GLY A 6 -25.17 0.76 -18.57
CA GLY A 6 -24.67 2.10 -18.20
C GLY A 6 -24.54 2.28 -16.69
N LYS A 7 -24.11 3.47 -16.25
CA LYS A 7 -23.93 3.77 -14.82
C LYS A 7 -25.26 3.67 -14.06
N GLN A 8 -26.35 4.19 -14.62
CA GLN A 8 -27.68 4.16 -14.00
C GLN A 8 -28.46 2.84 -14.25
N GLY A 9 -27.85 1.83 -14.87
CA GLY A 9 -28.52 0.57 -15.16
C GLY A 9 -28.75 -0.28 -13.90
N ARG A 10 -29.81 -1.10 -13.87
CA ARG A 10 -30.22 -1.92 -12.71
C ARG A 10 -29.09 -2.73 -12.04
N PHE A 11 -28.23 -3.39 -12.83
CA PHE A 11 -27.10 -4.19 -12.29
C PHE A 11 -26.07 -3.34 -11.54
N ARG A 12 -25.82 -2.11 -12.04
CA ARG A 12 -24.89 -1.20 -11.39
C ARG A 12 -25.57 -0.39 -10.29
N GLN A 13 -26.86 -0.09 -10.38
CA GLN A 13 -27.58 0.70 -9.38
C GLN A 13 -27.50 0.11 -7.97
N ASN A 14 -27.53 -1.22 -7.84
CA ASN A 14 -27.33 -1.89 -6.55
C ASN A 14 -25.88 -1.95 -6.07
N LEU A 15 -24.91 -1.81 -6.98
CA LEU A 15 -23.48 -1.71 -6.68
C LEU A 15 -22.99 -0.27 -6.53
N LEU A 16 -23.81 0.71 -6.91
CA LEU A 16 -23.53 2.12 -6.74
C LEU A 16 -23.87 2.56 -5.32
N GLY A 17 -23.24 3.66 -4.90
CA GLY A 17 -23.49 4.27 -3.60
C GLY A 17 -24.98 4.56 -3.40
N LYS A 18 -25.56 3.99 -2.35
CA LYS A 18 -26.92 4.30 -1.89
C LYS A 18 -26.85 5.42 -0.85
N ARG A 19 -27.87 6.27 -0.83
CA ARG A 19 -28.09 7.14 0.33
C ARG A 19 -28.59 6.25 1.47
N VAL A 20 -28.03 6.44 2.66
CA VAL A 20 -28.31 5.62 3.84
C VAL A 20 -28.83 6.54 4.92
N ASP A 21 -29.94 6.17 5.53
CA ASP A 21 -30.49 6.85 6.71
C ASP A 21 -29.60 6.57 7.94
N TYR A 22 -29.78 7.28 9.06
CA TYR A 22 -28.90 7.16 10.23
C TYR A 22 -27.44 7.50 9.93
N SER A 23 -27.25 8.50 9.07
CA SER A 23 -25.95 9.03 8.72
C SER A 23 -25.91 10.55 8.87
N GLY A 24 -24.73 11.08 9.19
CA GLY A 24 -24.46 12.50 9.35
C GLY A 24 -23.14 12.89 8.71
N ARG A 25 -22.91 14.18 8.49
CA ARG A 25 -21.61 14.70 8.03
C ARG A 25 -21.33 16.02 8.71
N SER A 26 -20.09 16.21 9.18
CA SER A 26 -19.59 17.51 9.60
C SER A 26 -18.09 17.62 9.32
N THR A 27 -17.56 18.83 9.45
CA THR A 27 -16.12 19.09 9.42
C THR A 27 -15.43 18.44 10.61
N ILE A 28 -14.17 18.09 10.43
CA ILE A 28 -13.35 17.51 11.51
C ILE A 28 -12.43 18.54 12.13
N ILE A 29 -12.24 18.42 13.44
CA ILE A 29 -11.24 19.16 14.22
C ILE A 29 -10.42 18.17 15.05
N VAL A 30 -9.26 18.61 15.52
CA VAL A 30 -8.39 17.78 16.35
C VAL A 30 -8.99 17.59 17.75
N GLY A 31 -8.98 16.35 18.24
CA GLY A 31 -9.32 15.99 19.62
C GLY A 31 -8.13 15.37 20.34
N PRO A 32 -7.18 16.17 20.85
CA PRO A 32 -5.96 15.65 21.48
C PRO A 32 -6.26 14.88 22.77
N ASP A 33 -7.28 15.29 23.52
CA ASP A 33 -7.66 14.69 24.81
C ASP A 33 -8.45 13.37 24.68
N LEU A 34 -8.87 13.03 23.46
CA LEU A 34 -9.62 11.79 23.21
C LEU A 34 -8.69 10.57 23.34
N LYS A 35 -9.25 9.43 23.71
CA LYS A 35 -8.57 8.14 23.57
C LYS A 35 -8.60 7.65 22.12
N ILE A 36 -7.73 6.72 21.79
CA ILE A 36 -7.61 6.15 20.43
C ILE A 36 -8.92 5.58 19.87
N ASP A 37 -9.79 5.04 20.74
CA ASP A 37 -11.07 4.42 20.40
C ASP A 37 -12.27 5.38 20.47
N GLN A 38 -12.03 6.65 20.81
CA GLN A 38 -13.07 7.65 20.99
C GLN A 38 -13.11 8.66 19.83
N CYS A 39 -14.30 9.16 19.54
CA CYS A 39 -14.51 10.32 18.66
C CYS A 39 -15.45 11.33 19.31
N GLY A 40 -15.24 12.62 19.09
CA GLY A 40 -16.17 13.65 19.57
C GLY A 40 -17.30 13.85 18.57
N ILE A 41 -18.55 13.66 18.99
CA ILE A 41 -19.73 13.92 18.17
C ILE A 41 -20.48 15.16 18.69
N PRO A 42 -20.90 16.09 17.81
CA PRO A 42 -21.81 17.18 18.17
C PRO A 42 -23.10 16.68 18.80
N LYS A 43 -23.51 17.25 19.94
CA LYS A 43 -24.75 16.87 20.63
C LYS A 43 -25.98 16.93 19.71
N ASP A 44 -26.12 18.00 18.92
CA ASP A 44 -27.24 18.16 17.98
C ASP A 44 -27.27 17.06 16.90
N MET A 45 -26.09 16.66 16.40
CA MET A 45 -25.99 15.57 15.44
C MET A 45 -26.37 14.24 16.09
N ALA A 46 -25.89 13.99 17.31
CA ALA A 46 -26.15 12.76 18.03
C ALA A 46 -27.65 12.58 18.35
N ILE A 47 -28.37 13.65 18.72
CA ILE A 47 -29.82 13.60 18.94
C ILE A 47 -30.56 13.07 17.71
N GLU A 48 -30.25 13.58 16.52
CA GLU A 48 -30.92 13.15 15.29
C GLU A 48 -30.50 11.74 14.86
N LEU A 49 -29.22 11.38 15.02
CA LEU A 49 -28.71 10.05 14.68
C LEU A 49 -29.31 8.95 15.57
N PHE A 50 -29.47 9.21 16.86
CA PHE A 50 -29.96 8.25 17.85
C PHE A 50 -31.45 8.41 18.19
N LYS A 51 -32.18 9.20 17.39
CA LYS A 51 -33.58 9.56 17.64
C LYS A 51 -34.51 8.38 17.97
N PRO A 52 -34.48 7.23 17.27
CA PRO A 52 -35.36 6.10 17.62
C PRO A 52 -35.03 5.49 18.98
N PHE A 53 -33.74 5.41 19.33
CA PHE A 53 -33.29 4.87 20.62
C PHE A 53 -33.67 5.80 21.76
N LEU A 54 -33.54 7.11 21.55
CA LEU A 54 -34.02 8.12 22.49
C LEU A 54 -35.53 8.05 22.72
N LEU A 55 -36.32 7.95 21.65
CA LEU A 55 -37.78 7.81 21.75
C LEU A 55 -38.18 6.57 22.55
N HIS A 56 -37.47 5.45 22.35
CA HIS A 56 -37.69 4.21 23.09
C HIS A 56 -37.41 4.37 24.59
N GLU A 57 -36.26 4.93 24.95
CA GLU A 57 -35.86 5.16 26.34
C GLU A 57 -36.78 6.15 27.07
N VAL A 58 -37.19 7.24 26.41
CA VAL A 58 -38.11 8.24 26.98
C VAL A 58 -39.47 7.61 27.35
N ILE A 59 -39.97 6.69 26.52
CA ILE A 59 -41.23 5.97 26.79
C ILE A 59 -41.04 4.96 27.93
N ILE A 60 -39.96 4.17 27.91
CA ILE A 60 -39.68 3.16 28.94
C ILE A 60 -39.51 3.80 30.33
N ARG A 61 -38.85 4.96 30.40
CA ARG A 61 -38.65 5.70 31.65
C ARG A 61 -39.90 6.45 32.13
N GLY A 62 -41.00 6.41 31.37
CA GLY A 62 -42.27 7.07 31.74
C GLY A 62 -42.26 8.59 31.57
N LEU A 63 -41.26 9.16 30.89
CA LEU A 63 -41.16 10.61 30.64
C LEU A 63 -42.19 11.09 29.62
N ALA A 64 -42.64 10.20 28.72
CA ALA A 64 -43.74 10.47 27.81
C ALA A 64 -44.62 9.22 27.61
N PRO A 65 -45.95 9.38 27.53
CA PRO A 65 -46.87 8.24 27.42
C PRO A 65 -46.96 7.63 26.02
N ASN A 66 -46.57 8.35 24.96
CA ASN A 66 -46.66 7.89 23.57
C ASN A 66 -45.56 8.51 22.70
N ILE A 67 -45.36 7.97 21.49
CA ILE A 67 -44.32 8.39 20.54
C ILE A 67 -44.44 9.87 20.16
N LYS A 68 -45.67 10.40 20.02
CA LYS A 68 -45.89 11.79 19.63
C LYS A 68 -45.45 12.73 20.76
N SER A 69 -45.89 12.48 21.98
CA SER A 69 -45.46 13.22 23.17
C SER A 69 -43.95 13.08 23.42
N ALA A 70 -43.36 11.91 23.16
CA ALA A 70 -41.92 11.70 23.25
C ALA A 70 -41.15 12.52 22.21
N LYS A 71 -41.70 12.68 20.99
CA LYS A 71 -41.12 13.54 19.96
C LYS A 71 -41.18 15.01 20.36
N ASP A 72 -42.33 15.48 20.84
CA ASP A 72 -42.49 16.85 21.34
C ASP A 72 -41.56 17.12 22.54
N PHE A 73 -41.32 16.11 23.39
CA PHE A 73 -40.36 16.18 24.50
C PHE A 73 -38.91 16.29 24.02
N LEU A 74 -38.53 15.50 23.00
CA LEU A 74 -37.19 15.59 22.40
C LEU A 74 -36.95 16.94 21.71
N ASP A 75 -37.96 17.48 21.02
CA ASP A 75 -37.84 18.75 20.31
C ASP A 75 -37.62 19.94 21.27
N LYS A 76 -38.04 19.82 22.54
CA LYS A 76 -37.75 20.82 23.60
C LYS A 76 -36.29 20.82 24.08
N LYS A 77 -35.51 19.76 23.78
CA LYS A 77 -34.10 19.60 24.17
C LYS A 77 -33.83 19.85 25.67
N GLU A 78 -34.68 19.29 26.53
CA GLU A 78 -34.49 19.37 27.99
C GLU A 78 -33.18 18.68 28.43
N PRO A 79 -32.51 19.12 29.52
CA PRO A 79 -31.25 18.54 30.00
C PRO A 79 -31.27 17.01 30.13
N VAL A 80 -32.40 16.45 30.59
CA VAL A 80 -32.63 15.01 30.75
C VAL A 80 -32.42 14.23 29.45
N VAL A 81 -32.72 14.82 28.30
CA VAL A 81 -32.50 14.19 26.98
C VAL A 81 -31.02 13.94 26.74
N TYR A 82 -30.16 14.87 27.14
CA TYR A 82 -28.71 14.73 26.97
C TYR A 82 -28.13 13.68 27.92
N ASP A 83 -28.68 13.53 29.13
CA ASP A 83 -28.27 12.49 30.07
C ASP A 83 -28.62 11.10 29.54
N ILE A 84 -29.84 10.93 29.01
CA ILE A 84 -30.27 9.67 28.35
C ILE A 84 -29.40 9.40 27.11
N LEU A 85 -29.11 10.43 26.31
CA LEU A 85 -28.25 10.29 25.14
C LEU A 85 -26.84 9.84 25.53
N ALA A 86 -26.25 10.43 26.57
CA ALA A 86 -24.94 10.05 27.08
C ALA A 86 -24.90 8.57 27.51
N GLU A 87 -25.98 8.08 28.15
CA GLU A 87 -26.11 6.68 28.54
C GLU A 87 -26.17 5.74 27.34
N ILE A 88 -27.00 6.06 26.32
CA ILE A 88 -27.12 5.27 25.09
C ILE A 88 -25.78 5.21 24.33
N THR A 89 -25.11 6.37 24.21
CA THR A 89 -23.89 6.51 23.41
C THR A 89 -22.67 5.78 24.00
N LYS A 90 -22.66 5.52 25.31
CA LYS A 90 -21.51 4.92 26.01
C LYS A 90 -21.14 3.53 25.47
N ASP A 91 -22.12 2.70 25.19
CA ASP A 91 -21.91 1.32 24.70
C ASP A 91 -22.27 1.13 23.22
N HIS A 92 -22.54 2.23 22.50
CA HIS A 92 -22.97 2.20 21.11
C HIS A 92 -21.92 2.84 20.17
N PRO A 93 -21.07 2.04 19.50
CA PRO A 93 -20.07 2.58 18.60
C PRO A 93 -20.72 3.19 17.35
N VAL A 94 -20.00 4.11 16.72
CA VAL A 94 -20.33 4.71 15.44
C VAL A 94 -19.22 4.44 14.43
N LEU A 95 -19.53 4.50 13.14
CA LEU A 95 -18.54 4.41 12.06
C LEU A 95 -18.23 5.81 11.54
N LEU A 96 -16.94 6.15 11.48
CA LEU A 96 -16.46 7.32 10.75
C LEU A 96 -15.94 6.90 9.38
N ASN A 97 -16.23 7.68 8.35
CA ASN A 97 -15.74 7.47 6.99
C ASN A 97 -15.27 8.79 6.37
N ARG A 98 -14.14 8.74 5.66
CA ARG A 98 -13.68 9.85 4.81
C ARG A 98 -13.69 9.43 3.35
N ALA A 99 -14.27 10.30 2.51
CA ALA A 99 -14.16 10.17 1.06
C ALA A 99 -12.89 10.90 0.57
N PRO A 100 -12.12 10.34 -0.38
CA PRO A 100 -12.29 9.03 -1.01
C PRO A 100 -11.82 7.86 -0.12
N THR A 101 -12.58 6.76 -0.11
CA THR A 101 -12.27 5.54 0.63
C THR A 101 -11.34 4.64 -0.20
N LEU A 102 -10.02 4.71 0.05
CA LEU A 102 -9.01 3.97 -0.75
C LEU A 102 -8.70 2.57 -0.21
N HIS A 103 -8.86 2.36 1.10
CA HIS A 103 -8.56 1.10 1.78
C HIS A 103 -9.45 0.93 3.01
N LYS A 104 -9.42 -0.24 3.65
CA LYS A 104 -10.26 -0.53 4.84
C LYS A 104 -10.15 0.48 5.99
N LEU A 105 -8.96 1.05 6.25
CA LEU A 105 -8.74 1.99 7.37
C LEU A 105 -9.40 3.36 7.19
N SER A 106 -9.99 3.62 6.02
CA SER A 106 -10.79 4.82 5.76
C SER A 106 -12.19 4.72 6.37
N ILE A 107 -12.54 3.58 6.97
CA ILE A 107 -13.76 3.36 7.75
C ILE A 107 -13.37 2.64 9.05
N LEU A 108 -13.51 3.30 10.19
CA LEU A 108 -13.24 2.72 11.52
C LEU A 108 -14.41 2.99 12.47
N GLY A 109 -14.55 2.12 13.45
CA GLY A 109 -15.46 2.28 14.58
C GLY A 109 -14.87 3.18 15.65
N PHE A 110 -15.71 3.93 16.37
CA PHE A 110 -15.33 4.70 17.56
C PHE A 110 -16.49 4.76 18.55
N TYR A 111 -16.17 4.92 19.82
CA TYR A 111 -17.13 5.30 20.86
C TYR A 111 -17.36 6.81 20.84
N PRO A 112 -18.61 7.26 20.65
CA PRO A 112 -18.93 8.68 20.60
C PRO A 112 -18.87 9.33 21.99
N VAL A 113 -18.11 10.42 22.09
CA VAL A 113 -18.08 11.33 23.23
C VAL A 113 -18.85 12.59 22.82
N LEU A 114 -19.91 12.92 23.56
CA LEU A 114 -20.74 14.08 23.25
C LEU A 114 -19.96 15.39 23.48
N THR A 115 -19.99 16.29 22.51
CA THR A 115 -19.31 17.59 22.58
C THR A 115 -20.27 18.73 22.22
N ASP A 116 -20.01 19.90 22.80
CA ASP A 116 -20.76 21.15 22.49
C ASP A 116 -20.31 21.81 21.18
N SER A 117 -19.38 21.19 20.45
CA SER A 117 -18.94 21.68 19.15
C SER A 117 -19.93 21.29 18.04
N TYR A 118 -19.90 22.00 16.93
CA TYR A 118 -20.57 21.61 15.68
C TYR A 118 -19.70 20.72 14.79
N ALA A 119 -18.41 20.58 15.11
CA ALA A 119 -17.44 19.77 14.38
C ALA A 119 -17.17 18.43 15.08
N ILE A 120 -16.81 17.43 14.30
CA ILE A 120 -16.42 16.11 14.82
C ILE A 120 -14.99 16.19 15.33
N LYS A 121 -14.74 15.83 16.58
CA LYS A 121 -13.35 15.73 17.10
C LYS A 121 -12.77 14.36 16.74
N LEU A 122 -11.62 14.35 16.09
CA LEU A 122 -10.92 13.13 15.70
C LEU A 122 -9.58 13.01 16.42
N HIS A 123 -9.24 11.79 16.81
CA HIS A 123 -7.94 11.47 17.39
C HIS A 123 -6.79 11.72 16.38
N PRO A 124 -5.70 12.42 16.76
CA PRO A 124 -4.67 12.85 15.81
C PRO A 124 -3.84 11.70 15.20
N THR A 125 -3.70 10.55 15.88
CA THR A 125 -2.90 9.43 15.37
C THR A 125 -3.62 8.60 14.30
N VAL A 126 -4.95 8.64 14.24
CA VAL A 126 -5.72 7.91 13.22
C VAL A 126 -5.83 8.66 11.90
N CYS A 127 -5.46 9.95 11.86
CA CYS A 127 -5.49 10.79 10.66
C CYS A 127 -4.69 10.20 9.50
N ALA A 128 -3.58 9.50 9.79
CA ALA A 128 -2.77 8.82 8.77
C ALA A 128 -3.55 7.72 8.04
N GLY A 129 -4.39 6.96 8.76
CA GLY A 129 -5.30 5.97 8.16
C GLY A 129 -6.35 6.65 7.29
N TYR A 130 -7.00 7.71 7.76
CA TYR A 130 -7.97 8.43 6.93
C TYR A 130 -7.35 9.24 5.78
N ASN A 131 -6.03 9.40 5.77
CA ASN A 131 -5.31 10.40 4.96
C ASN A 131 -5.89 11.81 5.12
N ALA A 132 -6.33 12.15 6.34
CA ALA A 132 -7.07 13.36 6.68
C ALA A 132 -6.18 14.44 7.31
N ASP A 133 -6.56 15.69 7.10
CA ASP A 133 -6.03 16.88 7.75
C ASP A 133 -7.17 17.75 8.32
N PHE A 134 -6.81 18.84 9.00
CA PHE A 134 -7.75 19.70 9.73
C PHE A 134 -7.91 21.07 9.08
N ASP A 135 -7.84 21.14 7.75
CA ASP A 135 -7.92 22.38 6.96
C ASP A 135 -9.33 22.66 6.36
N GLY A 136 -10.31 21.80 6.68
CA GLY A 136 -11.69 21.89 6.17
C GLY A 136 -12.28 20.55 5.75
N ASP A 137 -11.51 19.47 5.85
CA ASP A 137 -11.98 18.10 5.64
C ASP A 137 -13.27 17.78 6.42
N ALA A 138 -14.11 16.94 5.81
CA ALA A 138 -15.37 16.48 6.39
C ALA A 138 -15.43 14.96 6.42
N MET A 139 -16.01 14.43 7.49
CA MET A 139 -16.24 12.99 7.66
C MET A 139 -17.72 12.67 7.79
N GLY A 140 -18.10 11.51 7.24
CA GLY A 140 -19.42 10.92 7.43
C GLY A 140 -19.44 10.08 8.70
N VAL A 141 -20.54 10.17 9.46
CA VAL A 141 -20.84 9.34 10.63
C VAL A 141 -21.97 8.39 10.27
N PHE A 142 -21.89 7.12 10.65
CA PHE A 142 -22.94 6.12 10.45
C PHE A 142 -23.19 5.34 11.73
N VAL A 143 -24.47 5.10 12.04
CA VAL A 143 -24.86 4.36 13.25
C VAL A 143 -25.24 2.91 12.91
N PRO A 144 -24.54 1.89 13.43
CA PRO A 144 -24.93 0.50 13.24
C PRO A 144 -26.18 0.17 14.07
N LEU A 145 -27.24 -0.34 13.45
CA LEU A 145 -28.53 -0.54 14.14
C LEU A 145 -28.70 -1.95 14.74
N SER A 146 -28.22 -2.98 14.05
CA SER A 146 -28.43 -4.37 14.48
C SER A 146 -27.41 -4.79 15.54
N LYS A 147 -27.80 -5.67 16.47
CA LYS A 147 -26.89 -6.21 17.49
C LYS A 147 -25.65 -6.87 16.86
N LYS A 148 -25.85 -7.65 15.79
CA LYS A 148 -24.76 -8.28 15.03
C LYS A 148 -23.81 -7.25 14.41
N SER A 149 -24.33 -6.15 13.88
CA SER A 149 -23.50 -5.07 13.32
C SER A 149 -22.71 -4.34 14.41
N ILE A 150 -23.32 -4.11 15.57
CA ILE A 150 -22.64 -3.48 16.72
C ILE A 150 -21.49 -4.38 17.22
N GLU A 151 -21.75 -5.67 17.38
CA GLU A 151 -20.73 -6.67 17.76
C GLU A 151 -19.60 -6.75 16.73
N GLU A 152 -19.92 -6.71 15.43
CA GLU A 152 -18.92 -6.68 14.36
C GLU A 152 -18.02 -5.44 14.45
N VAL A 153 -18.60 -4.26 14.69
CA VAL A 153 -17.82 -3.03 14.85
C VAL A 153 -16.89 -3.13 16.06
N LYS A 154 -17.39 -3.61 17.20
CA LYS A 154 -16.60 -3.79 18.42
C LYS A 154 -15.47 -4.80 18.25
N ALA A 155 -15.72 -5.92 17.59
CA ALA A 155 -14.75 -6.99 17.45
C ALA A 155 -13.69 -6.74 16.35
N ARG A 156 -14.01 -5.96 15.31
CA ARG A 156 -13.16 -5.88 14.10
C ARG A 156 -12.81 -4.47 13.62
N MET A 157 -13.65 -3.47 13.87
CA MET A 157 -13.51 -2.15 13.24
C MET A 157 -12.93 -1.07 14.14
N LEU A 158 -12.79 -1.34 15.44
CA LEU A 158 -12.18 -0.38 16.37
C LEU A 158 -10.69 -0.15 16.06
N PRO A 159 -10.13 1.02 16.39
CA PRO A 159 -8.81 1.42 15.89
C PRO A 159 -7.66 0.61 16.50
N TYR A 160 -7.81 0.12 17.73
CA TYR A 160 -6.83 -0.74 18.39
C TYR A 160 -6.67 -2.11 17.70
N HIS A 161 -7.70 -2.60 17.01
CA HIS A 161 -7.60 -3.79 16.14
C HIS A 161 -6.99 -3.49 14.77
N ASN A 162 -6.82 -2.21 14.42
CA ASN A 162 -6.48 -1.74 13.08
C ASN A 162 -5.24 -0.82 13.10
N LEU A 163 -4.22 -1.23 13.86
CA LEU A 163 -2.97 -0.47 14.03
C LEU A 163 -1.99 -0.62 12.86
N LEU A 164 -2.17 -1.65 12.02
CA LEU A 164 -1.25 -2.02 10.93
C LEU A 164 -1.85 -1.71 9.56
N LYS A 165 -0.97 -1.35 8.62
CA LYS A 165 -1.32 -1.18 7.21
C LYS A 165 -1.50 -2.56 6.55
N PRO A 166 -2.62 -2.84 5.86
CA PRO A 166 -2.83 -4.13 5.19
C PRO A 166 -1.84 -4.46 4.05
N ALA A 167 -1.14 -3.46 3.51
CA ALA A 167 -0.27 -3.62 2.34
C ALA A 167 1.06 -4.32 2.67
N ASP A 168 1.66 -3.98 3.80
CA ASP A 168 3.01 -4.41 4.20
C ASP A 168 3.09 -4.85 5.68
N GLY A 169 2.05 -4.61 6.47
CA GLY A 169 2.02 -4.91 7.90
C GLY A 169 2.82 -3.92 8.76
N SER A 170 3.14 -2.74 8.23
CA SER A 170 3.78 -1.69 9.02
C SER A 170 2.76 -0.93 9.88
N PRO A 171 3.13 -0.46 11.08
CA PRO A 171 2.23 0.36 11.89
C PRO A 171 1.90 1.69 11.21
N ILE A 172 0.62 2.04 11.20
CA ILE A 172 0.10 3.29 10.60
C ILE A 172 -0.40 4.28 11.66
N VAL A 173 -0.96 3.77 12.76
CA VAL A 173 -1.43 4.61 13.87
C VAL A 173 -0.23 4.89 14.78
N LEU A 174 0.50 5.96 14.45
CA LEU A 174 1.73 6.36 15.11
C LEU A 174 1.68 7.83 15.52
N PRO A 175 2.26 8.21 16.66
CA PRO A 175 2.53 9.61 16.97
C PRO A 175 3.48 10.19 15.92
N ASN A 176 3.05 11.23 15.22
CA ASN A 176 3.80 11.86 14.12
C ASN A 176 3.68 13.39 14.18
N LYS A 177 4.38 14.11 13.29
CA LYS A 177 4.40 15.58 13.24
C LYS A 177 4.85 16.18 14.58
N GLU A 178 4.03 17.05 15.20
CA GLU A 178 4.33 17.76 16.45
C GLU A 178 4.65 16.78 17.59
N MET A 179 3.95 15.64 17.65
CA MET A 179 4.21 14.63 18.68
C MET A 179 5.65 14.08 18.59
N ALA A 180 6.12 13.78 17.38
CA ALA A 180 7.47 13.26 17.17
C ALA A 180 8.54 14.33 17.43
N VAL A 181 8.25 15.59 17.07
CA VAL A 181 9.12 16.74 17.37
C VAL A 181 9.25 16.93 18.88
N GLY A 182 8.14 16.86 19.62
CA GLY A 182 8.14 16.98 21.07
C GLY A 182 8.92 15.85 21.76
N CYS A 183 8.70 14.60 21.35
CA CYS A 183 9.49 13.46 21.84
C CYS A 183 10.99 13.62 21.51
N TYR A 184 11.32 14.10 20.32
CA TYR A 184 12.72 14.37 19.95
C TYR A 184 13.33 15.44 20.85
N TYR A 185 12.65 16.58 21.03
CA TYR A 185 13.15 17.70 21.83
C TYR A 185 13.41 17.33 23.30
N ILE A 186 12.50 16.59 23.94
CA ILE A 186 12.69 16.20 25.35
C ILE A 186 13.79 15.14 25.54
N THR A 187 14.14 14.41 24.49
CA THR A 187 15.13 13.32 24.57
C THR A 187 16.52 13.70 24.03
N THR A 188 16.65 14.84 23.34
CA THR A 188 17.95 15.40 22.99
C THR A 188 18.62 16.03 24.22
N ILE A 189 19.94 16.03 24.20
CA ILE A 189 20.77 16.75 25.16
C ILE A 189 21.15 18.06 24.50
N ASP A 190 21.16 19.16 25.26
CA ASP A 190 21.57 20.46 24.72
C ASP A 190 23.06 20.41 24.38
N ASN A 191 23.41 20.68 23.13
CA ASN A 191 24.81 20.58 22.69
C ASN A 191 25.72 21.56 23.43
N ASN A 192 25.21 22.70 23.90
CA ASN A 192 26.01 23.66 24.67
C ASN A 192 26.35 23.14 26.08
N LEU A 193 25.56 22.19 26.59
CA LEU A 193 25.73 21.55 27.90
C LEU A 193 26.28 20.11 27.77
N ALA A 194 26.44 19.61 26.54
CA ALA A 194 26.96 18.25 26.31
C ALA A 194 28.47 18.14 26.61
N GLU A 195 29.21 19.24 26.52
CA GLU A 195 30.65 19.33 26.79
C GLU A 195 30.99 19.59 28.27
N THR A 196 29.99 19.68 29.15
CA THR A 196 30.21 19.86 30.59
C THR A 196 30.99 18.68 31.17
N LYS A 197 32.03 18.97 31.97
CA LYS A 197 32.87 17.95 32.60
C LYS A 197 32.04 17.07 33.52
N ASP A 198 32.32 15.77 33.54
CA ASP A 198 31.57 14.80 34.33
C ASP A 198 31.54 15.11 35.85
N GLU A 199 32.52 15.86 36.35
CA GLU A 199 32.61 16.31 37.75
C GLU A 199 31.60 17.42 38.13
N GLU A 200 31.10 18.16 37.14
CA GLU A 200 30.13 19.26 37.32
C GLU A 200 28.68 18.79 37.11
N ILE A 201 28.48 17.51 36.76
CA ILE A 201 27.18 16.93 36.49
C ILE A 201 26.48 16.53 37.79
N ASN A 202 25.20 16.93 37.91
CA ASN A 202 24.38 16.61 39.08
C ASN A 202 24.11 15.10 39.20
N PHE A 203 24.24 14.56 40.42
CA PHE A 203 23.94 13.17 40.76
C PHE A 203 22.61 13.05 41.51
N PHE A 204 21.76 12.13 41.06
CA PHE A 204 20.46 11.84 41.67
C PHE A 204 20.36 10.38 42.08
N ALA A 205 19.74 10.13 43.23
CA ALA A 205 19.64 8.79 43.80
C ALA A 205 18.60 7.93 43.08
N ASN A 206 17.45 8.51 42.72
CA ASN A 206 16.33 7.82 42.07
C ASN A 206 15.68 8.70 40.97
N GLU A 207 14.80 8.13 40.14
CA GLU A 207 14.06 8.86 39.10
C GLU A 207 13.13 9.95 39.65
N GLU A 208 12.47 9.68 40.78
CA GLU A 208 11.56 10.63 41.43
C GLU A 208 12.31 11.90 41.86
N ASP A 209 13.55 11.77 42.33
CA ASP A 209 14.39 12.91 42.73
C ASP A 209 14.71 13.82 41.54
N VAL A 210 14.96 13.22 40.36
CA VAL A 210 15.19 13.97 39.11
C VAL A 210 13.97 14.79 38.73
N ILE A 211 12.78 14.19 38.83
CA ILE A 211 11.52 14.85 38.47
C ILE A 211 11.18 15.96 39.45
N ASN A 212 11.38 15.70 40.75
CA ASN A 212 11.24 16.73 41.77
C ASN A 212 12.23 17.88 41.54
N ALA A 213 13.49 17.58 41.20
CA ALA A 213 14.48 18.60 40.87
C ALA A 213 14.10 19.43 39.64
N TYR A 214 13.52 18.79 38.62
CA TYR A 214 12.97 19.49 37.45
C TYR A 214 11.80 20.41 37.82
N TYR A 215 10.82 19.93 38.60
CA TYR A 215 9.69 20.75 39.06
C TYR A 215 10.11 21.89 40.00
N LEU A 216 11.19 21.71 40.75
CA LEU A 216 11.82 22.75 41.57
C LEU A 216 12.76 23.67 40.77
N HIS A 217 12.83 23.51 39.44
CA HIS A 217 13.67 24.28 38.52
C HIS A 217 15.18 24.23 38.85
N LYS A 218 15.65 23.14 39.46
CA LYS A 218 17.07 22.93 39.77
C LYS A 218 17.86 22.32 38.61
N VAL A 219 17.17 21.68 37.67
CA VAL A 219 17.76 21.00 36.50
C VAL A 219 16.91 21.31 35.27
N GLN A 220 17.55 21.51 34.12
CA GLN A 220 16.84 21.68 32.84
C GLN A 220 16.52 20.33 32.17
N LEU A 221 15.51 20.31 31.30
CA LEU A 221 15.05 19.08 30.63
C LEU A 221 16.14 18.33 29.85
N ARG A 222 16.98 19.10 29.15
CA ARG A 222 18.01 18.62 28.24
C ARG A 222 19.42 18.69 28.84
N GLU A 223 19.52 18.99 30.13
CA GLU A 223 20.80 19.00 30.85
C GLU A 223 21.24 17.55 31.13
N PRO A 224 22.53 17.21 30.94
CA PRO A 224 23.04 15.91 31.31
C PRO A 224 23.04 15.74 32.83
N ILE A 225 22.59 14.58 33.31
CA ILE A 225 22.54 14.20 34.72
C ILE A 225 23.03 12.76 34.90
N PHE A 226 23.55 12.45 36.08
CA PHE A 226 23.76 11.08 36.50
C PHE A 226 22.63 10.63 37.42
N VAL A 227 21.98 9.52 37.06
CA VAL A 227 20.91 8.93 37.88
C VAL A 227 21.17 7.44 38.05
N ARG A 228 20.90 6.93 39.25
CA ARG A 228 20.95 5.49 39.52
C ARG A 228 19.62 4.84 39.13
N ILE A 229 19.69 3.96 38.14
CA ILE A 229 18.58 3.23 37.53
C ILE A 229 18.94 1.74 37.58
N ASN A 230 18.06 0.88 38.10
CA ASN A 230 18.30 -0.58 38.18
C ASN A 230 19.70 -0.94 38.74
N SER A 231 20.14 -0.22 39.78
CA SER A 231 21.46 -0.37 40.42
C SER A 231 22.67 -0.01 39.54
N GLN A 232 22.47 0.61 38.38
CA GLN A 232 23.52 1.16 37.52
C GLN A 232 23.43 2.69 37.48
N ILE A 233 24.58 3.36 37.47
CA ILE A 233 24.65 4.82 37.30
C ILE A 233 24.70 5.10 35.80
N LEU A 234 23.69 5.81 35.29
CA LEU A 234 23.57 6.15 33.86
C LEU A 234 23.64 7.66 33.66
N LYS A 235 24.40 8.10 32.66
CA LYS A 235 24.38 9.48 32.14
C LYS A 235 23.15 9.65 31.24
N THR A 236 22.19 10.46 31.66
CA THR A 236 20.92 10.69 30.94
C THR A 236 20.48 12.15 31.07
N SER A 237 19.23 12.48 30.74
CA SER A 237 18.64 13.81 30.96
C SER A 237 17.30 13.69 31.70
N ALA A 238 16.85 14.77 32.35
CA ALA A 238 15.55 14.80 33.01
C ALA A 238 14.41 14.48 32.02
N GLY A 239 14.48 14.97 30.78
CA GLY A 239 13.49 14.66 29.75
C GLY A 239 13.47 13.20 29.30
N ARG A 240 14.64 12.53 29.26
CA ARG A 240 14.70 11.06 29.02
C ARG A 240 14.08 10.27 30.16
N VAL A 241 14.25 10.70 31.41
CA VAL A 241 13.60 10.05 32.58
C VAL A 241 12.09 10.17 32.46
N ILE A 242 11.57 11.38 32.21
CA ILE A 242 10.13 11.62 32.03
C ILE A 242 9.56 10.78 30.88
N PHE A 243 10.27 10.71 29.74
CA PHE A 243 9.85 9.86 28.63
C PHE A 243 9.78 8.38 29.03
N ASN A 244 10.79 7.87 29.74
CA ASN A 244 10.83 6.45 30.13
C ASN A 244 9.78 6.07 31.17
N GLN A 245 9.33 7.00 32.02
CA GLN A 245 8.25 6.71 32.97
C GLN A 245 6.91 6.41 32.30
N SER A 246 6.68 7.02 31.13
CA SER A 246 5.50 6.75 30.30
C SER A 246 5.53 5.44 29.57
N LEU A 247 6.69 4.79 29.51
CA LEU A 247 6.80 3.47 28.92
C LEU A 247 6.44 2.40 29.97
N PRO A 248 5.76 1.32 29.54
CA PRO A 248 5.65 0.10 30.32
C PRO A 248 7.02 -0.38 30.80
N GLN A 249 7.06 -0.99 32.00
CA GLN A 249 8.30 -1.40 32.67
C GLN A 249 9.24 -2.22 31.77
N GLU A 250 8.68 -3.07 30.92
CA GLU A 250 9.37 -3.97 30.00
C GLU A 250 10.11 -3.25 28.85
N LEU A 251 9.75 -1.98 28.58
CA LEU A 251 10.32 -1.15 27.51
C LEU A 251 11.19 0.00 28.04
N ARG A 252 11.36 0.13 29.36
CA ARG A 252 12.06 1.25 29.98
C ARG A 252 13.57 1.28 29.68
N TYR A 253 14.11 2.48 29.86
CA TYR A 253 15.51 2.89 29.75
C TYR A 253 16.08 2.99 28.34
N ILE A 254 15.31 3.63 27.47
CA ILE A 254 15.77 4.14 26.18
C ILE A 254 16.60 5.41 26.44
N ASN A 255 17.92 5.30 26.33
CA ASN A 255 18.87 6.41 26.55
C ASN A 255 19.45 6.95 25.24
N LYS A 256 18.57 7.27 24.28
CA LYS A 256 18.93 7.89 22.99
C LYS A 256 17.93 8.99 22.63
N GLU A 257 18.32 9.86 21.70
CA GLU A 257 17.38 10.76 21.04
C GLU A 257 16.31 9.94 20.28
N ILE A 258 15.05 10.35 20.41
CA ILE A 258 13.91 9.61 19.86
C ILE A 258 13.37 10.34 18.64
N LYS A 259 13.63 9.78 17.46
CA LYS A 259 13.07 10.26 16.19
C LYS A 259 11.74 9.55 15.89
N ALA A 260 11.04 10.02 14.86
CA ALA A 260 9.81 9.37 14.38
C ALA A 260 10.01 7.87 14.05
N LEU A 261 11.17 7.49 13.51
CA LEU A 261 11.53 6.10 13.22
C LEU A 261 11.73 5.27 14.49
N ASP A 262 12.25 5.87 15.56
CA ASP A 262 12.43 5.20 16.85
C ASP A 262 11.09 4.95 17.53
N LEU A 263 10.15 5.92 17.47
CA LEU A 263 8.77 5.73 17.96
C LEU A 263 8.09 4.55 17.27
N LYS A 264 8.26 4.42 15.94
CA LYS A 264 7.78 3.26 15.18
C LYS A 264 8.39 1.96 15.71
N THR A 265 9.69 1.95 16.00
CA THR A 265 10.40 0.77 16.52
C THR A 265 9.92 0.38 17.92
N ILE A 266 9.65 1.36 18.80
CA ILE A 266 9.09 1.14 20.13
C ILE A 266 7.72 0.48 20.04
N ILE A 267 6.84 0.98 19.17
CA ILE A 267 5.50 0.42 18.97
C ILE A 267 5.55 -0.99 18.38
N ILE A 268 6.45 -1.25 17.43
CA ILE A 268 6.67 -2.62 16.89
C ILE A 268 7.11 -3.58 18.01
N ARG A 269 7.97 -3.12 18.93
CA ARG A 269 8.39 -3.94 20.08
C ARG A 269 7.23 -4.15 21.06
N ALA A 270 6.42 -3.13 21.32
CA ALA A 270 5.24 -3.22 22.17
C ALA A 270 4.21 -4.22 21.63
N MET A 271 3.96 -4.23 20.32
CA MET A 271 3.04 -5.17 19.65
C MET A 271 3.43 -6.64 19.77
N LYS A 272 4.69 -6.95 20.09
CA LYS A 272 5.16 -8.33 20.31
C LYS A 272 4.95 -8.81 21.74
N ILE A 273 4.92 -7.88 22.69
CA ILE A 273 4.92 -8.18 24.13
C ILE A 273 3.51 -8.03 24.70
N PHE A 274 2.76 -7.05 24.22
CA PHE A 274 1.45 -6.67 24.75
C PHE A 274 0.32 -6.94 23.77
N ASP A 275 -0.89 -6.97 24.32
CA ASP A 275 -2.14 -7.03 23.58
C ASP A 275 -2.44 -5.70 22.85
N GLU A 276 -3.29 -5.79 21.84
CA GLU A 276 -3.69 -4.67 20.97
C GLU A 276 -4.26 -3.48 21.75
N VAL A 277 -4.97 -3.72 22.86
CA VAL A 277 -5.57 -2.66 23.68
C VAL A 277 -4.50 -1.91 24.47
N ARG A 278 -3.57 -2.62 25.13
CA ARG A 278 -2.46 -1.99 25.86
C ARG A 278 -1.50 -1.24 24.93
N VAL A 279 -1.31 -1.69 23.69
CA VAL A 279 -0.59 -0.93 22.66
C VAL A 279 -1.32 0.38 22.32
N GLY A 280 -2.65 0.35 22.23
CA GLY A 280 -3.46 1.56 22.05
C GLY A 280 -3.26 2.58 23.17
N VAL A 281 -3.24 2.14 24.43
CA VAL A 281 -2.96 2.99 25.60
C VAL A 281 -1.57 3.61 25.52
N LEU A 282 -0.56 2.81 25.17
CA LEU A 282 0.81 3.31 24.97
C LEU A 282 0.88 4.40 23.89
N ILE A 283 0.13 4.25 22.79
CA ILE A 283 0.07 5.28 21.74
C ILE A 283 -0.51 6.58 22.29
N ASP A 284 -1.53 6.51 23.15
CA ASP A 284 -2.12 7.68 23.80
C ASP A 284 -1.15 8.35 24.79
N GLU A 285 -0.38 7.58 25.56
CA GLU A 285 0.66 8.10 26.47
C GLU A 285 1.78 8.81 25.70
N LEU A 286 2.28 8.18 24.62
CA LEU A 286 3.30 8.77 23.74
C LEU A 286 2.79 10.04 23.03
N LYS A 287 1.52 10.05 22.62
CA LYS A 287 0.86 11.25 22.07
C LYS A 287 0.86 12.37 23.10
N ASN A 288 0.43 12.10 24.32
CA ASN A 288 0.31 13.12 25.39
C ASN A 288 1.68 13.74 25.70
N ILE A 289 2.72 12.92 25.82
CA ILE A 289 4.10 13.39 26.04
C ILE A 289 4.66 14.11 24.83
N GLY A 290 4.34 13.64 23.62
CA GLY A 290 4.71 14.34 22.40
C GLY A 290 4.14 15.76 22.35
N PHE A 291 2.84 15.93 22.63
CA PHE A 291 2.23 17.26 22.68
C PHE A 291 2.76 18.13 23.82
N TRP A 292 2.96 17.54 25.00
CA TRP A 292 3.57 18.24 26.14
C TRP A 292 4.99 18.71 25.79
N GLY A 293 5.84 17.82 25.27
CA GLY A 293 7.21 18.14 24.86
C GLY A 293 7.27 19.18 23.76
N ALA A 294 6.34 19.14 22.80
CA ALA A 294 6.23 20.15 21.75
C ALA A 294 5.86 21.52 22.33
N THR A 295 4.96 21.57 23.32
CA THR A 295 4.58 22.80 24.02
C THR A 295 5.74 23.35 24.84
N VAL A 296 6.43 22.48 25.59
CA VAL A 296 7.55 22.85 26.47
C VAL A 296 8.79 23.29 25.71
N SER A 297 8.97 22.86 24.46
CA SER A 297 10.01 23.39 23.56
C SER A 297 9.90 24.89 23.24
N GLY A 298 8.95 25.61 23.87
CA GLY A 298 8.64 27.01 23.63
C GLY A 298 7.79 27.23 22.37
N GLY A 299 7.30 26.14 21.78
CA GLY A 299 6.78 26.11 20.42
C GLY A 299 7.90 26.46 19.44
N LEU A 300 8.64 25.47 18.94
CA LEU A 300 9.62 25.65 17.87
C LEU A 300 9.08 26.60 16.80
N SER A 301 9.52 27.85 16.88
CA SER A 301 9.03 28.93 16.05
C SER A 301 9.96 29.06 14.86
N PHE A 302 9.37 29.31 13.69
CA PHE A 302 10.11 29.50 12.46
C PHE A 302 10.13 30.99 12.13
N SER A 303 11.31 31.57 12.15
CA SER A 303 11.57 32.94 11.72
C SER A 303 12.31 32.96 10.39
N VAL A 304 12.28 34.12 9.73
CA VAL A 304 13.11 34.34 8.54
C VAL A 304 14.60 34.19 8.88
N PHE A 305 15.02 34.46 10.13
CA PHE A 305 16.43 34.40 10.54
C PHE A 305 16.97 32.98 10.66
N ASP A 306 16.10 31.99 10.88
CA ASP A 306 16.50 30.58 11.01
C ASP A 306 16.99 29.99 9.68
N CYS A 307 16.45 30.47 8.57
CA CYS A 307 16.76 30.01 7.20
C CYS A 307 18.04 30.67 6.63
N LYS A 308 19.21 30.47 7.23
CA LYS A 308 20.47 31.16 6.85
C LYS A 308 20.91 30.90 5.39
N VAL A 309 21.35 31.95 4.70
CA VAL A 309 21.97 31.88 3.36
C VAL A 309 23.48 31.98 3.52
N ILE A 310 24.24 31.20 2.75
CA ILE A 310 25.70 31.21 2.80
C ILE A 310 26.25 32.41 2.03
N GLY A 311 27.27 33.08 2.58
CA GLY A 311 27.95 34.20 1.91
C GLY A 311 28.62 33.82 0.59
N GLU A 312 29.21 32.62 0.50
CA GLU A 312 29.88 32.07 -0.69
C GLU A 312 28.93 31.72 -1.86
N LYS A 313 27.62 31.87 -1.68
CA LYS A 313 26.62 31.46 -2.70
C LYS A 313 26.89 32.14 -4.05
N ASP A 314 27.03 33.45 -4.05
CA ASP A 314 27.15 34.24 -5.28
C ASP A 314 28.47 33.96 -6.00
N GLU A 315 29.54 33.67 -5.26
CA GLU A 315 30.84 33.25 -5.81
C GLU A 315 30.73 31.93 -6.56
N ILE A 316 30.05 30.93 -5.97
CA ILE A 316 29.84 29.61 -6.59
C ILE A 316 29.00 29.74 -7.86
N ILE A 317 27.96 30.57 -7.84
CA ILE A 317 27.12 30.82 -9.02
C ILE A 317 27.94 31.48 -10.13
N ASN A 318 28.72 32.51 -9.80
CA ASN A 318 29.57 33.21 -10.77
C ASN A 318 30.63 32.28 -11.40
N GLN A 319 31.27 31.41 -10.61
CA GLN A 319 32.19 30.39 -11.13
C GLN A 319 31.48 29.44 -12.12
N THR A 320 30.25 29.05 -11.80
CA THR A 320 29.45 28.16 -12.64
C THR A 320 29.09 28.82 -13.97
N GLU A 321 28.75 30.11 -13.96
CA GLU A 321 28.49 30.87 -15.19
C GLU A 321 29.70 30.98 -16.11
N ILE A 322 30.90 31.11 -15.55
CA ILE A 322 32.14 31.13 -16.32
C ILE A 322 32.35 29.78 -17.03
N GLU A 323 32.11 28.67 -16.33
CA GLU A 323 32.19 27.32 -16.92
C GLU A 323 31.14 27.11 -18.01
N ILE A 324 29.92 27.62 -17.83
CA ILE A 324 28.87 27.55 -18.86
C ILE A 324 29.28 28.33 -20.10
N LYS A 325 29.82 29.54 -19.94
CA LYS A 325 30.35 30.31 -21.08
C LYS A 325 31.44 29.56 -21.85
N LYS A 326 32.26 28.74 -21.19
CA LYS A 326 33.22 27.85 -21.88
C LYS A 326 32.51 26.77 -22.71
N ILE A 327 31.47 26.15 -22.15
CA ILE A 327 30.64 25.16 -22.87
C ILE A 327 29.96 25.82 -24.08
N GLU A 328 29.46 27.05 -23.94
CA GLU A 328 28.87 27.81 -25.05
C GLU A 328 29.90 28.11 -26.14
N LYS A 329 31.10 28.56 -25.78
CA LYS A 329 32.20 28.77 -26.74
C LYS A 329 32.59 27.48 -27.47
N ASN A 330 32.64 26.35 -26.78
CA ASN A 330 32.93 25.06 -27.42
C ASN A 330 31.86 24.66 -28.43
N TYR A 331 30.59 24.96 -28.13
CA TYR A 331 29.49 24.79 -29.08
C TYR A 331 29.62 25.75 -30.28
N GLU A 332 29.94 27.02 -30.05
CA GLU A 332 30.17 28.01 -31.12
C GLU A 332 31.36 27.63 -32.04
N HIS A 333 32.41 27.02 -31.48
CA HIS A 333 33.53 26.46 -32.24
C HIS A 333 33.20 25.13 -32.96
N GLY A 334 31.98 24.60 -32.81
CA GLY A 334 31.56 23.34 -33.44
C GLY A 334 32.11 22.07 -32.79
N LEU A 335 32.70 22.17 -31.59
CA LEU A 335 33.26 21.01 -30.85
C LEU A 335 32.19 20.20 -30.11
N LEU A 336 30.98 20.75 -29.95
CA LEU A 336 29.86 20.13 -29.26
C LEU A 336 28.60 20.19 -30.12
N THR A 337 27.80 19.14 -30.05
CA THR A 337 26.43 19.18 -30.57
C THR A 337 25.50 19.96 -29.62
N LEU A 338 24.33 20.38 -30.11
CA LEU A 338 23.34 21.09 -29.29
C LEU A 338 22.85 20.24 -28.12
N GLU A 339 22.68 18.93 -28.33
CA GLU A 339 22.24 18.01 -27.27
C GLU A 339 23.32 17.83 -26.19
N GLU A 340 24.58 17.71 -26.60
CA GLU A 340 25.71 17.65 -25.68
C GLU A 340 25.87 18.93 -24.88
N LYS A 341 25.76 20.12 -25.53
CA LYS A 341 25.74 21.42 -24.84
C LYS A 341 24.72 21.42 -23.71
N LYS A 342 23.47 21.04 -24.02
CA LYS A 342 22.38 20.99 -23.04
C LYS A 342 22.67 20.00 -21.92
N ARG A 343 23.15 18.80 -22.24
CA ARG A 343 23.47 17.76 -21.26
C ARG A 343 24.56 18.20 -20.29
N TYR A 344 25.65 18.80 -20.80
CA TYR A 344 26.75 19.29 -19.97
C TYR A 344 26.33 20.46 -19.09
N SER A 345 25.60 21.43 -19.65
CA SER A 345 25.07 22.58 -18.90
C SER A 345 24.15 22.13 -17.76
N ASN A 346 23.20 21.24 -18.06
CA ASN A 346 22.27 20.71 -17.05
C ASN A 346 23.01 19.94 -15.94
N LYS A 347 23.97 19.08 -16.30
CA LYS A 347 24.77 18.32 -15.33
C LYS A 347 25.55 19.23 -14.40
N LEU A 348 26.14 20.30 -14.94
CA LEU A 348 26.89 21.28 -14.15
C LEU A 348 25.98 21.99 -13.14
N TRP A 349 24.80 22.47 -13.57
CA TRP A 349 23.84 23.09 -12.67
C TRP A 349 23.34 22.16 -11.58
N ILE A 350 23.05 20.89 -11.90
CA ILE A 350 22.63 19.89 -10.90
C ILE A 350 23.71 19.74 -9.82
N ASN A 351 24.97 19.55 -10.22
CA ASN A 351 26.09 19.39 -9.29
C ASN A 351 26.26 20.63 -8.39
N VAL A 352 26.12 21.83 -8.95
CA VAL A 352 26.25 23.09 -8.20
C VAL A 352 25.10 23.28 -7.22
N THR A 353 23.87 22.95 -7.62
CA THR A 353 22.71 23.03 -6.72
C THR A 353 22.83 22.09 -5.52
N GLU A 354 23.35 20.87 -5.72
CA GLU A 354 23.61 19.93 -4.61
C GLU A 354 24.75 20.41 -3.72
N LYS A 355 25.86 20.90 -4.30
CA LYS A 355 26.97 21.48 -3.53
C LYS A 355 26.52 22.64 -2.64
N LEU A 356 25.66 23.53 -3.16
CA LEU A 356 25.08 24.62 -2.38
C LEU A 356 24.19 24.08 -1.25
N ALA A 357 23.38 23.05 -1.53
CA ALA A 357 22.52 22.43 -0.53
C ALA A 357 23.32 21.80 0.63
N ASP A 358 24.40 21.06 0.32
CA ASP A 358 25.30 20.46 1.30
C ASP A 358 25.94 21.52 2.19
N LYS A 359 26.50 22.58 1.59
CA LYS A 359 27.09 23.67 2.37
C LYS A 359 26.04 24.35 3.26
N THR A 360 24.81 24.59 2.76
CA THR A 360 23.75 25.24 3.55
C THR A 360 23.34 24.35 4.72
N TRP A 361 23.25 23.04 4.48
CA TRP A 361 22.95 22.05 5.50
C TRP A 361 23.97 22.07 6.64
N HIS A 362 25.28 22.09 6.32
CA HIS A 362 26.35 22.13 7.32
C HIS A 362 26.50 23.48 8.04
N SER A 363 26.03 24.57 7.42
CA SER A 363 26.08 25.91 8.03
C SER A 363 25.02 26.12 9.13
N LEU A 364 23.99 25.27 9.19
CA LEU A 364 22.91 25.39 10.17
C LEU A 364 23.30 24.66 11.45
N GLY A 365 23.27 25.37 12.58
CA GLY A 365 23.52 24.79 13.90
C GLY A 365 22.45 23.76 14.27
N GLU A 366 22.80 22.82 15.15
CA GLU A 366 21.90 21.72 15.52
C GLU A 366 20.67 22.19 16.33
N GLU A 367 20.82 23.26 17.11
CA GLU A 367 19.74 23.91 17.87
C GLU A 367 18.85 24.83 17.00
N ASN A 368 19.07 24.89 15.68
CA ASN A 368 18.18 25.64 14.81
C ASN A 368 16.81 24.94 14.71
N PRO A 369 15.67 25.66 14.86
CA PRO A 369 14.34 25.07 14.77
C PRO A 369 14.07 24.29 13.48
N VAL A 370 14.57 24.78 12.34
CA VAL A 370 14.46 24.11 11.03
C VAL A 370 15.25 22.79 11.02
N MET A 371 16.44 22.79 11.62
CA MET A 371 17.28 21.60 11.70
C MET A 371 16.67 20.56 12.66
N MET A 372 16.20 20.97 13.83
CA MET A 372 15.49 20.09 14.77
C MET A 372 14.23 19.48 14.14
N ALA A 373 13.43 20.27 13.44
CA ALA A 373 12.25 19.79 12.73
C ALA A 373 12.61 18.72 11.70
N ILE A 374 13.63 18.95 10.85
CA ILE A 374 14.05 17.97 9.84
C ILE A 374 14.68 16.72 10.49
N LYS A 375 15.56 16.87 11.48
CA LYS A 375 16.24 15.76 12.17
C LYS A 375 15.27 14.87 12.97
N SER A 376 14.21 15.44 13.53
CA SER A 376 13.16 14.68 14.24
C SER A 376 12.46 13.66 13.33
N GLY A 377 12.42 13.93 12.02
CA GLY A 377 11.73 13.12 11.02
C GLY A 377 10.20 13.15 11.12
N GLY A 378 9.62 13.98 12.00
CA GLY A 378 8.17 14.09 12.21
C GLY A 378 7.45 14.96 11.16
N PRO A 379 7.84 16.23 10.98
CA PRO A 379 7.26 17.11 9.98
C PRO A 379 7.58 16.64 8.55
N ARG A 380 6.76 17.03 7.57
CA ARG A 380 7.05 16.81 6.13
C ARG A 380 8.17 17.74 5.60
N ALA A 381 9.15 18.06 6.44
CA ALA A 381 10.28 18.91 6.13
C ALA A 381 11.44 18.06 5.59
N SER A 382 12.00 18.43 4.44
CA SER A 382 13.12 17.70 3.83
C SER A 382 14.29 18.62 3.51
N ARG A 383 15.48 18.03 3.35
CA ARG A 383 16.67 18.73 2.86
C ARG A 383 16.41 19.46 1.54
N GLU A 384 15.56 18.90 0.68
CA GLU A 384 15.16 19.51 -0.59
C GLU A 384 14.35 20.79 -0.40
N GLN A 385 13.44 20.82 0.57
CA GLN A 385 12.68 22.04 0.89
C GLN A 385 13.59 23.12 1.49
N LEU A 386 14.53 22.72 2.36
CA LEU A 386 15.54 23.64 2.89
C LEU A 386 16.43 24.22 1.79
N LYS A 387 16.82 23.40 0.80
CA LYS A 387 17.54 23.85 -0.40
C LYS A 387 16.78 24.97 -1.12
N GLN A 388 15.48 24.80 -1.33
CA GLN A 388 14.66 25.81 -2.02
C GLN A 388 14.44 27.08 -1.19
N LEU A 389 14.39 26.98 0.14
CA LEU A 389 14.19 28.12 1.04
C LEU A 389 15.46 28.98 1.15
N SER A 390 16.62 28.34 1.36
CA SER A 390 17.86 29.02 1.77
C SER A 390 19.01 28.94 0.78
N ALA A 391 19.07 27.94 -0.08
CA ALA A 391 20.18 27.76 -1.03
C ALA A 391 19.82 28.32 -2.41
N ILE A 392 19.11 27.53 -3.22
CA ILE A 392 18.80 27.80 -4.63
C ILE A 392 17.61 26.93 -5.04
N LYS A 393 16.74 27.44 -5.92
CA LYS A 393 15.64 26.63 -6.47
C LYS A 393 16.10 25.66 -7.57
N GLY A 394 17.03 26.09 -8.42
CA GLY A 394 17.67 25.24 -9.42
C GLY A 394 16.91 25.14 -10.74
N LEU A 395 17.06 24.01 -11.44
CA LEU A 395 16.45 23.77 -12.75
C LEU A 395 14.96 23.42 -12.63
N VAL A 396 14.18 23.94 -13.57
CA VAL A 396 12.72 23.71 -13.65
C VAL A 396 12.40 23.05 -15.00
N VAL A 397 11.37 22.21 -15.00
CA VAL A 397 10.88 21.47 -16.16
C VAL A 397 9.63 22.18 -16.71
N ASP A 398 9.61 22.37 -18.02
CA ASP A 398 8.45 22.88 -18.76
C ASP A 398 7.31 21.84 -18.79
N PRO A 399 6.05 22.25 -19.01
CA PRO A 399 4.93 21.36 -19.27
C PRO A 399 5.18 20.18 -20.21
N LEU A 400 6.11 20.28 -21.17
CA LEU A 400 6.46 19.17 -22.07
C LEU A 400 7.46 18.16 -21.48
N GLY A 401 7.91 18.33 -20.23
CA GLY A 401 8.92 17.47 -19.61
C GLY A 401 10.36 17.85 -19.96
N LYS A 402 10.57 18.94 -20.71
CA LYS A 402 11.90 19.43 -21.08
C LYS A 402 12.46 20.34 -19.99
N ILE A 403 13.74 20.15 -19.67
CA ILE A 403 14.48 20.99 -18.72
C ILE A 403 14.67 22.37 -19.33
N ILE A 404 14.33 23.41 -18.59
CA ILE A 404 14.59 24.80 -18.98
C ILE A 404 16.06 25.10 -18.65
N GLU A 405 16.82 25.50 -19.67
CA GLU A 405 18.28 25.68 -19.58
C GLU A 405 18.69 26.82 -18.64
N VAL A 406 17.80 27.81 -18.42
CA VAL A 406 18.02 28.90 -17.48
C VAL A 406 17.54 28.48 -16.08
N PRO A 407 18.44 28.28 -15.11
CA PRO A 407 18.04 27.91 -13.76
C PRO A 407 17.44 29.11 -13.00
N THR A 408 16.67 28.81 -11.97
CA THR A 408 16.28 29.79 -10.95
C THR A 408 17.38 29.89 -9.90
N LYS A 409 18.14 30.99 -9.92
CA LYS A 409 19.31 31.24 -9.05
C LYS A 409 18.88 31.74 -7.66
N SER A 410 17.76 32.44 -7.63
CA SER A 410 17.15 32.96 -6.42
C SER A 410 16.56 31.82 -5.56
N ASN A 411 16.40 32.08 -4.27
CA ASN A 411 15.69 31.21 -3.32
C ASN A 411 14.44 31.93 -2.78
N TYR A 412 13.56 31.22 -2.06
CA TYR A 412 12.34 31.84 -1.55
C TYR A 412 12.58 32.92 -0.49
N ARG A 413 13.70 32.85 0.25
CA ARG A 413 14.08 33.89 1.21
C ARG A 413 14.48 35.21 0.55
N GLN A 414 15.23 35.15 -0.55
CA GLN A 414 15.66 36.32 -1.32
C GLN A 414 14.53 36.90 -2.18
N GLY A 415 13.54 36.07 -2.54
CA GLY A 415 12.49 36.40 -3.49
C GLY A 415 12.89 36.04 -4.92
N LEU A 416 11.89 35.71 -5.75
CA LEU A 416 12.11 35.34 -7.14
C LEU A 416 11.90 36.56 -8.05
N SER A 417 12.70 36.69 -9.10
CA SER A 417 12.43 37.65 -10.16
C SER A 417 11.15 37.28 -10.93
N ILE A 418 10.55 38.24 -11.65
CA ILE A 418 9.33 38.01 -12.44
C ILE A 418 9.53 36.86 -13.43
N PHE A 419 10.68 36.81 -14.09
CA PHE A 419 10.99 35.76 -15.06
C PHE A 419 11.12 34.37 -14.41
N GLU A 420 11.87 34.27 -13.31
CA GLU A 420 12.01 33.02 -12.54
C GLU A 420 10.66 32.54 -11.98
N TYR A 421 9.81 33.47 -11.52
CA TYR A 421 8.49 33.15 -11.03
C TYR A 421 7.58 32.58 -12.12
N VAL A 422 7.54 33.20 -13.31
CA VAL A 422 6.74 32.72 -14.45
C VAL A 422 7.19 31.34 -14.91
N ILE A 423 8.51 31.10 -14.97
CA ILE A 423 9.08 29.78 -15.29
C ILE A 423 8.59 28.73 -14.30
N SER A 424 8.71 29.03 -13.00
CA SER A 424 8.24 28.11 -11.97
C SER A 424 6.74 27.87 -11.99
N ALA A 425 5.94 28.90 -12.33
CA ALA A 425 4.49 28.80 -12.33
C ALA A 425 3.99 27.77 -13.35
N ARG A 426 4.68 27.61 -14.50
CA ARG A 426 4.35 26.61 -15.51
C ARG A 426 4.49 25.18 -14.99
N GLY A 427 5.62 24.88 -14.34
CA GLY A 427 5.85 23.57 -13.70
C GLY A 427 4.85 23.28 -12.58
N ALA A 428 4.58 24.26 -11.72
CA ALA A 428 3.60 24.15 -10.65
C ALA A 428 2.18 23.89 -11.17
N ARG A 429 1.74 24.62 -12.22
CA ARG A 429 0.42 24.43 -12.84
C ARG A 429 0.28 23.02 -13.43
N LYS A 430 1.30 22.52 -14.14
CA LYS A 430 1.29 21.13 -14.64
C LYS A 430 1.15 20.13 -13.49
N GLY A 431 1.89 20.31 -12.41
CA GLY A 431 1.81 19.44 -11.22
C GLY A 431 0.40 19.39 -10.62
N LEU A 432 -0.30 20.53 -10.55
CA LEU A 432 -1.69 20.60 -10.09
C LEU A 432 -2.67 19.89 -11.04
N THR A 433 -2.55 20.14 -12.35
CA THR A 433 -3.42 19.51 -13.36
C THR A 433 -3.22 18.00 -13.41
N ASP A 434 -1.96 17.53 -13.44
CA ASP A 434 -1.63 16.11 -13.43
C ASP A 434 -2.17 15.43 -12.18
N SER A 435 -2.06 16.07 -11.02
CA SER A 435 -2.59 15.53 -9.76
C SER A 435 -4.10 15.37 -9.82
N ALA A 436 -4.84 16.33 -10.41
CA ALA A 436 -6.29 16.26 -10.51
C ALA A 436 -6.75 15.16 -11.48
N LEU A 437 -6.12 15.06 -12.67
CA LEU A 437 -6.49 14.08 -13.69
C LEU A 437 -6.13 12.64 -13.28
N LYS A 438 -4.88 12.43 -12.84
CA LYS A 438 -4.37 11.08 -12.57
C LYS A 438 -4.97 10.42 -11.32
N THR A 439 -5.59 11.20 -10.43
CA THR A 439 -6.34 10.65 -9.29
C THR A 439 -7.50 9.76 -9.76
N ALA A 440 -8.15 10.12 -10.87
CA ALA A 440 -9.22 9.30 -11.45
C ALA A 440 -8.70 7.96 -11.99
N ASP A 441 -7.51 7.96 -12.62
CA ASP A 441 -6.88 6.77 -13.20
C ASP A 441 -6.53 5.75 -12.11
N ALA A 442 -5.93 6.20 -11.00
CA ALA A 442 -5.63 5.33 -9.86
C ALA A 442 -6.88 4.69 -9.24
N GLY A 443 -7.96 5.46 -9.10
CA GLY A 443 -9.26 4.93 -8.65
C GLY A 443 -9.85 3.91 -9.63
N TYR A 444 -9.65 4.13 -10.93
CA TYR A 444 -10.10 3.22 -11.98
C TYR A 444 -9.30 1.92 -12.02
N LEU A 445 -7.98 1.96 -11.87
CA LEU A 445 -7.14 0.77 -11.70
C LEU A 445 -7.58 -0.04 -10.47
N THR A 446 -7.75 0.63 -9.32
CA THR A 446 -8.21 -0.03 -8.07
C THR A 446 -9.53 -0.77 -8.29
N ARG A 447 -10.47 -0.13 -8.98
CA ARG A 447 -11.75 -0.75 -9.34
C ARG A 447 -11.55 -2.01 -10.20
N ARG A 448 -10.74 -1.94 -11.26
CA ARG A 448 -10.48 -3.12 -12.13
C ARG A 448 -9.83 -4.27 -11.35
N LEU A 449 -8.92 -3.96 -10.43
CA LEU A 449 -8.29 -4.96 -9.58
C LEU A 449 -9.32 -5.65 -8.65
N VAL A 450 -10.22 -4.87 -8.03
CA VAL A 450 -11.31 -5.43 -7.20
C VAL A 450 -12.24 -6.28 -8.06
N ASP A 451 -12.60 -5.81 -9.25
CA ASP A 451 -13.50 -6.52 -10.16
C ASP A 451 -12.93 -7.91 -10.55
N VAL A 452 -11.62 -8.06 -10.70
CA VAL A 452 -10.97 -9.36 -10.97
C VAL A 452 -10.87 -10.25 -9.73
N ALA A 453 -10.62 -9.67 -8.55
CA ALA A 453 -10.19 -10.42 -7.38
C ALA A 453 -11.26 -10.56 -6.28
N HIS A 454 -12.44 -9.98 -6.42
CA HIS A 454 -13.49 -9.99 -5.39
C HIS A 454 -13.95 -11.40 -4.97
N ASP A 455 -13.82 -12.41 -5.83
CA ASP A 455 -14.20 -13.79 -5.54
C ASP A 455 -13.05 -14.60 -4.88
N VAL A 456 -11.88 -14.00 -4.69
CA VAL A 456 -10.74 -14.61 -4.00
C VAL A 456 -10.89 -14.44 -2.49
N ILE A 457 -11.39 -15.49 -1.85
CA ILE A 457 -11.63 -15.59 -0.41
C ILE A 457 -10.83 -16.78 0.13
N ILE A 458 -10.44 -16.74 1.41
CA ILE A 458 -9.88 -17.91 2.08
C ILE A 458 -10.99 -18.92 2.39
N LYS A 459 -10.89 -20.13 1.83
CA LYS A 459 -11.98 -21.14 1.91
C LYS A 459 -11.63 -22.42 2.64
N GLU A 460 -10.36 -22.78 2.68
CA GLU A 460 -9.89 -24.02 3.31
C GLU A 460 -8.57 -23.76 4.05
N GLU A 461 -8.21 -24.61 5.00
CA GLU A 461 -6.97 -24.45 5.76
C GLU A 461 -5.74 -24.82 4.91
N ASN A 462 -5.81 -25.93 4.17
CA ASN A 462 -4.66 -26.49 3.47
C ASN A 462 -5.01 -27.20 2.16
N CYS A 463 -4.48 -26.72 1.04
CA CYS A 463 -4.60 -27.38 -0.27
C CYS A 463 -3.60 -28.52 -0.53
N SER A 464 -2.80 -28.91 0.47
CA SER A 464 -1.80 -29.99 0.42
C SER A 464 -0.78 -29.92 -0.74
N THR A 465 -0.47 -28.71 -1.22
CA THR A 465 0.55 -28.50 -2.24
C THR A 465 1.96 -28.60 -1.66
N GLN A 466 2.86 -29.33 -2.34
CA GLN A 466 4.29 -29.39 -2.02
C GLN A 466 5.13 -28.41 -2.87
N ASN A 467 4.50 -27.76 -3.85
CA ASN A 467 5.15 -26.77 -4.69
C ASN A 467 5.05 -25.39 -4.06
N GLY A 468 6.09 -24.58 -4.22
CA GLY A 468 6.17 -23.25 -3.64
C GLY A 468 7.04 -22.32 -4.46
N LEU A 469 7.00 -21.04 -4.09
CA LEU A 469 7.85 -20.00 -4.61
C LEU A 469 9.27 -20.18 -4.08
N VAL A 470 10.25 -20.18 -4.98
CA VAL A 470 11.66 -20.19 -4.63
C VAL A 470 12.12 -18.75 -4.41
N VAL A 471 12.60 -18.44 -3.21
CA VAL A 471 13.18 -17.14 -2.87
C VAL A 471 14.68 -17.33 -2.65
N LYS A 472 15.50 -16.54 -3.35
CA LYS A 472 16.97 -16.60 -3.28
C LYS A 472 17.56 -15.28 -2.76
N THR A 473 18.72 -15.35 -2.12
CA THR A 473 19.47 -14.18 -1.62
C THR A 473 20.33 -13.49 -2.69
N LEU A 474 20.73 -14.19 -3.76
CA LEU A 474 21.68 -13.69 -4.78
C LEU A 474 21.01 -13.13 -6.07
N GLU A 475 19.68 -13.03 -6.11
CA GLU A 475 18.96 -12.48 -7.28
C GLU A 475 18.82 -10.94 -7.20
N GLU A 476 18.33 -10.29 -8.27
CA GLU A 476 18.12 -8.82 -8.35
C GLU A 476 17.30 -8.23 -7.17
N ARG A 477 16.52 -9.06 -6.45
CA ARG A 477 15.73 -8.68 -5.26
C ARG A 477 16.21 -9.37 -3.98
N GLY A 478 17.48 -9.77 -3.94
CA GLY A 478 18.11 -10.49 -2.84
C GLY A 478 18.15 -9.73 -1.52
N GLU A 479 18.28 -8.40 -1.57
CA GLU A 479 18.30 -7.53 -0.38
C GLU A 479 17.02 -7.63 0.46
N LYS A 480 15.88 -7.93 -0.18
CA LYS A 480 14.56 -8.05 0.46
C LYS A 480 14.19 -9.46 0.88
N PHE A 481 15.19 -10.35 0.98
CA PHE A 481 14.97 -11.75 1.34
C PHE A 481 14.11 -11.92 2.61
N LYS A 482 14.39 -11.16 3.68
CA LYS A 482 13.65 -11.23 4.95
C LYS A 482 12.18 -10.87 4.81
N GLU A 483 11.90 -9.76 4.12
CA GLU A 483 10.55 -9.23 3.95
C GLU A 483 9.69 -10.16 3.11
N ARG A 484 10.29 -10.84 2.12
CA ARG A 484 9.58 -11.75 1.21
C ARG A 484 9.17 -13.06 1.87
N ILE A 485 9.96 -13.58 2.81
CA ILE A 485 9.69 -14.85 3.51
C ILE A 485 8.84 -14.67 4.78
N LYS A 486 8.86 -13.48 5.39
CA LYS A 486 8.15 -13.20 6.64
C LYS A 486 6.65 -13.51 6.53
N GLY A 487 6.12 -14.26 7.50
CA GLY A 487 4.69 -14.56 7.57
C GLY A 487 4.19 -15.51 6.47
N ARG A 488 5.08 -16.27 5.82
CA ARG A 488 4.74 -17.37 4.90
C ARG A 488 5.02 -18.73 5.55
N PHE A 489 4.38 -19.77 5.01
CA PHE A 489 4.67 -21.15 5.39
C PHE A 489 5.74 -21.77 4.50
N LEU A 490 6.60 -22.62 5.06
CA LEU A 490 7.57 -23.39 4.28
C LEU A 490 6.88 -24.49 3.47
N ALA A 491 7.29 -24.66 2.21
CA ALA A 491 6.81 -25.74 1.35
C ALA A 491 7.72 -26.98 1.44
N LYS A 492 9.02 -26.79 1.70
CA LYS A 492 10.02 -27.84 1.85
C LYS A 492 10.86 -27.58 3.10
N ASP A 493 11.44 -28.66 3.62
CA ASP A 493 12.40 -28.61 4.72
C ASP A 493 13.60 -27.73 4.37
N VAL A 494 14.08 -26.97 5.35
CA VAL A 494 15.27 -26.12 5.20
C VAL A 494 16.43 -26.76 5.93
N TYR A 495 17.52 -27.00 5.20
CA TYR A 495 18.75 -27.59 5.71
C TYR A 495 19.85 -26.53 5.79
N SER A 496 20.74 -26.66 6.78
CA SER A 496 21.97 -25.88 6.89
C SER A 496 23.00 -26.32 5.84
N THR A 497 24.06 -25.54 5.65
CA THR A 497 25.22 -25.90 4.83
C THR A 497 25.87 -27.22 5.30
N SER A 498 25.73 -27.56 6.59
CA SER A 498 26.15 -28.84 7.19
C SER A 498 25.16 -30.01 6.98
N LYS A 499 24.09 -29.83 6.19
CA LYS A 499 22.97 -30.77 6.00
C LYS A 499 22.15 -31.09 7.26
N GLN A 500 22.29 -30.31 8.33
CA GLN A 500 21.40 -30.40 9.49
C GLN A 500 20.05 -29.75 9.20
N LEU A 501 18.97 -30.39 9.60
CA LEU A 501 17.62 -29.84 9.47
C LEU A 501 17.44 -28.65 10.41
N ILE A 502 17.02 -27.50 9.88
CA ILE A 502 16.78 -26.27 10.66
C ILE A 502 15.29 -26.15 11.01
N VAL A 503 14.42 -26.27 10.00
CA VAL A 503 12.97 -26.09 10.15
C VAL A 503 12.23 -27.08 9.25
N HIS A 504 11.16 -27.68 9.77
CA HIS A 504 10.29 -28.60 9.03
C HIS A 504 9.40 -27.87 8.01
N ALA A 505 9.03 -28.58 6.95
CA ALA A 505 8.04 -28.16 5.99
C ALA A 505 6.68 -27.93 6.67
N GLY A 506 5.96 -26.89 6.23
CA GLY A 506 4.63 -26.56 6.76
C GLY A 506 4.62 -25.70 8.01
N GLU A 507 5.78 -25.28 8.52
CA GLU A 507 5.87 -24.29 9.60
C GLU A 507 5.81 -22.85 9.09
N LEU A 508 5.29 -21.95 9.94
CA LEU A 508 5.26 -20.51 9.70
C LEU A 508 6.66 -19.91 9.89
N VAL A 509 7.04 -18.98 9.01
CA VAL A 509 8.31 -18.25 9.09
C VAL A 509 8.12 -16.99 9.95
N ASP A 510 8.45 -17.15 11.24
CA ASP A 510 8.50 -16.07 12.23
C ASP A 510 9.88 -15.40 12.28
N GLU A 511 9.99 -14.27 12.99
CA GLU A 511 11.25 -13.52 13.08
C GLU A 511 12.40 -14.32 13.71
N GLU A 512 12.11 -15.20 14.67
CA GLU A 512 13.12 -16.09 15.28
C GLU A 512 13.72 -17.05 14.24
N LYS A 513 12.89 -17.58 13.35
CA LYS A 513 13.33 -18.46 12.25
C LYS A 513 14.10 -17.69 11.20
N ILE A 514 13.74 -16.43 10.94
CA ILE A 514 14.52 -15.54 10.07
C ILE A 514 15.94 -15.38 10.62
N VAL A 515 16.10 -15.12 11.93
CA VAL A 515 17.41 -15.02 12.58
C VAL A 515 18.20 -16.34 12.47
N LEU A 516 17.53 -17.49 12.60
CA LEU A 516 18.16 -18.80 12.38
C LEU A 516 18.65 -18.99 10.94
N PHE A 517 17.87 -18.55 9.94
CA PHE A 517 18.28 -18.62 8.53
C PHE A 517 19.48 -17.72 8.25
N GLU A 518 19.57 -16.55 8.88
CA GLU A 518 20.73 -15.65 8.77
C GLU A 518 21.99 -16.25 9.39
N LYS A 519 21.88 -16.80 10.60
CA LYS A 519 23.01 -17.46 11.29
C LYS A 519 23.60 -18.60 10.46
N ASN A 520 22.73 -19.36 9.76
CA ASN A 520 23.14 -20.49 8.92
C ASN A 520 23.44 -20.10 7.46
N LYS A 521 23.33 -18.81 7.09
CA LYS A 521 23.54 -18.29 5.72
C LYS A 521 22.78 -19.08 4.65
N VAL A 522 21.49 -19.33 4.87
CA VAL A 522 20.64 -20.06 3.91
C VAL A 522 20.43 -19.22 2.64
N GLU A 523 20.85 -19.73 1.49
CA GLU A 523 20.77 -18.99 0.22
C GLU A 523 19.42 -19.14 -0.51
N LYS A 524 18.71 -20.25 -0.25
CA LYS A 524 17.50 -20.64 -1.00
C LYS A 524 16.45 -21.22 -0.07
N ILE A 525 15.26 -20.64 -0.09
CA ILE A 525 14.09 -21.13 0.66
C ILE A 525 12.92 -21.31 -0.30
N VAL A 526 12.13 -22.38 -0.09
CA VAL A 526 10.90 -22.64 -0.83
C VAL A 526 9.70 -22.38 0.07
N VAL A 527 8.96 -21.31 -0.21
CA VAL A 527 7.78 -20.89 0.57
C VAL A 527 6.49 -21.17 -0.18
N ARG A 528 5.41 -21.45 0.55
CA ARG A 528 4.08 -21.51 -0.04
C ARG A 528 3.65 -20.11 -0.50
N SER A 529 2.86 -20.09 -1.57
CA SER A 529 2.42 -18.87 -2.24
C SER A 529 1.02 -19.06 -2.81
N PRO A 530 0.19 -18.01 -2.87
CA PRO A 530 -1.07 -18.02 -3.63
C PRO A 530 -0.92 -18.57 -5.05
N LEU A 531 0.17 -18.26 -5.77
CA LEU A 531 0.40 -18.73 -7.15
C LEU A 531 0.39 -20.26 -7.27
N TYR A 532 0.85 -20.98 -6.24
CA TYR A 532 0.99 -22.44 -6.22
C TYR A 532 -0.17 -23.15 -5.51
N CYS A 533 -1.18 -22.40 -5.08
CA CYS A 533 -2.33 -22.94 -4.37
C CYS A 533 -3.19 -23.82 -5.30
N LYS A 534 -3.48 -25.04 -4.85
CA LYS A 534 -4.36 -26.01 -5.53
C LYS A 534 -5.83 -25.95 -5.07
N ALA A 535 -6.19 -24.98 -4.23
CA ALA A 535 -7.57 -24.79 -3.80
C ALA A 535 -8.48 -24.56 -5.02
N ARG A 536 -9.61 -25.27 -5.09
CA ARG A 536 -10.56 -25.17 -6.22
C ARG A 536 -11.13 -23.77 -6.34
N TYR A 537 -11.64 -23.23 -5.24
CA TYR A 537 -12.15 -21.86 -5.20
C TYR A 537 -11.38 -21.07 -4.15
N GLY A 538 -11.03 -19.82 -4.46
CA GLY A 538 -10.30 -18.97 -3.52
C GLY A 538 -8.87 -19.47 -3.27
N ILE A 539 -8.34 -19.24 -2.07
CA ILE A 539 -6.99 -19.62 -1.64
C ILE A 539 -7.08 -20.36 -0.29
N CYS A 540 -6.14 -21.26 0.02
CA CYS A 540 -6.06 -21.87 1.36
C CYS A 540 -5.22 -21.02 2.34
N GLN A 541 -5.51 -21.10 3.64
CA GLN A 541 -4.79 -20.36 4.69
C GLN A 541 -3.27 -20.54 4.61
N LYS A 542 -2.78 -21.78 4.52
CA LYS A 542 -1.33 -22.06 4.47
C LYS A 542 -0.61 -21.52 3.24
N CYS A 543 -1.30 -21.32 2.11
CA CYS A 543 -0.70 -20.72 0.92
C CYS A 543 -0.65 -19.19 0.99
N TYR A 544 -1.60 -18.57 1.68
CA TYR A 544 -1.62 -17.12 1.89
C TYR A 544 -0.70 -16.67 3.03
N GLY A 545 -0.68 -17.44 4.12
CA GLY A 545 0.10 -17.19 5.32
C GLY A 545 -0.61 -16.27 6.30
N VAL A 546 0.12 -15.26 6.77
CA VAL A 546 -0.33 -14.27 7.77
C VAL A 546 -1.13 -13.14 7.13
N ASP A 547 -2.21 -12.71 7.78
CA ASP A 547 -2.89 -11.45 7.50
C ASP A 547 -2.02 -10.30 8.02
N LEU A 548 -1.58 -9.43 7.12
CA LEU A 548 -0.69 -8.30 7.43
C LEU A 548 -1.38 -7.22 8.29
N SER A 549 -2.72 -7.20 8.33
CA SER A 549 -3.45 -6.22 9.15
C SER A 549 -3.53 -6.60 10.62
N THR A 550 -3.40 -7.89 10.96
CA THR A 550 -3.46 -8.39 12.35
C THR A 550 -2.17 -9.12 12.78
N ASN A 551 -1.26 -9.40 11.85
CA ASN A 551 -0.08 -10.26 12.04
C ASN A 551 -0.38 -11.68 12.55
N LYS A 552 -1.63 -12.14 12.41
CA LYS A 552 -2.07 -13.51 12.74
C LYS A 552 -2.28 -14.33 11.47
N VAL A 553 -2.31 -15.66 11.59
CA VAL A 553 -2.66 -16.53 10.45
C VAL A 553 -4.05 -16.13 9.94
N VAL A 554 -4.20 -16.05 8.61
CA VAL A 554 -5.44 -15.56 8.00
C VAL A 554 -6.63 -16.47 8.34
N GLU A 555 -7.76 -15.87 8.71
CA GLU A 555 -8.99 -16.60 9.03
C GLU A 555 -9.73 -17.07 7.76
N ILE A 556 -10.56 -18.12 7.90
CA ILE A 556 -11.47 -18.56 6.84
C ILE A 556 -12.56 -17.50 6.64
N GLY A 557 -12.80 -17.11 5.38
CA GLY A 557 -13.76 -16.07 5.03
C GLY A 557 -13.16 -14.70 4.74
N VAL A 558 -11.86 -14.49 5.01
CA VAL A 558 -11.21 -13.21 4.70
C VAL A 558 -11.14 -12.97 3.18
N PRO A 559 -11.67 -11.85 2.66
CA PRO A 559 -11.65 -11.51 1.24
C PRO A 559 -10.28 -10.94 0.82
N VAL A 560 -9.27 -11.81 0.76
CA VAL A 560 -7.87 -11.44 0.47
C VAL A 560 -7.68 -10.81 -0.90
N GLY A 561 -8.55 -11.08 -1.88
CA GLY A 561 -8.49 -10.43 -3.18
C GLY A 561 -8.86 -8.95 -3.15
N VAL A 562 -9.86 -8.57 -2.34
CA VAL A 562 -10.22 -7.15 -2.13
C VAL A 562 -9.10 -6.43 -1.38
N MET A 563 -8.51 -7.08 -0.37
CA MET A 563 -7.35 -6.54 0.35
C MET A 563 -6.15 -6.33 -0.58
N ALA A 564 -5.86 -7.28 -1.46
CA ALA A 564 -4.79 -7.16 -2.45
C ALA A 564 -5.04 -6.02 -3.43
N ALA A 565 -6.26 -5.91 -3.96
CA ALA A 565 -6.65 -4.85 -4.88
C ALA A 565 -6.53 -3.46 -4.25
N GLN A 566 -6.98 -3.28 -3.00
CA GLN A 566 -6.84 -2.03 -2.27
C GLN A 566 -5.37 -1.71 -1.94
N SER A 567 -4.59 -2.72 -1.55
CA SER A 567 -3.18 -2.53 -1.19
C SER A 567 -2.31 -2.14 -2.38
N ILE A 568 -2.66 -2.58 -3.59
CA ILE A 568 -2.01 -2.17 -4.84
C ILE A 568 -2.58 -0.83 -5.33
N GLY A 569 -3.90 -0.64 -5.20
CA GLY A 569 -4.61 0.53 -5.71
C GLY A 569 -4.37 1.84 -4.92
N GLU A 570 -4.35 1.79 -3.59
CA GLU A 570 -4.16 2.98 -2.74
C GLU A 570 -2.85 3.71 -3.05
N PRO A 571 -1.68 3.02 -3.09
CA PRO A 571 -0.43 3.68 -3.45
C PRO A 571 -0.38 4.08 -4.93
N GLY A 572 -1.26 3.54 -5.78
CA GLY A 572 -1.43 4.00 -7.17
C GLY A 572 -1.74 5.50 -7.25
N THR A 573 -2.47 6.05 -6.27
CA THR A 573 -2.65 7.50 -6.16
C THR A 573 -1.32 8.21 -5.89
N GLN A 574 -0.49 7.67 -5.00
CA GLN A 574 0.82 8.21 -4.66
C GLN A 574 1.80 8.16 -5.84
N LEU A 575 1.78 7.08 -6.64
CA LEU A 575 2.57 6.94 -7.88
C LEU A 575 2.28 8.09 -8.85
N THR A 576 1.03 8.59 -8.85
CA THR A 576 0.62 9.71 -9.70
C THR A 576 0.86 11.08 -9.04
N MET A 577 0.69 11.18 -7.73
CA MET A 577 0.74 12.44 -6.98
C MET A 577 2.16 12.89 -6.60
N ARG A 578 3.17 11.99 -6.52
CA ARG A 578 4.54 12.41 -6.19
C ARG A 578 5.13 13.41 -7.17
N VAL A 579 4.61 13.51 -8.40
CA VAL A 579 4.92 14.59 -9.35
C VAL A 579 4.71 15.99 -8.72
N ARG A 580 3.76 16.14 -7.79
CA ARG A 580 3.44 17.39 -7.09
C ARG A 580 4.56 17.88 -6.17
N HIS A 581 5.22 16.98 -5.45
CA HIS A 581 6.26 17.34 -4.48
C HIS A 581 7.57 17.77 -5.14
N PHE A 582 7.81 17.29 -6.36
CA PHE A 582 9.03 17.60 -7.10
C PHE A 582 8.92 18.87 -7.96
N GLY A 583 7.74 19.49 -8.09
CA GLY A 583 7.61 20.84 -8.66
C GLY A 583 8.23 21.05 -10.05
N GLY A 584 8.36 19.99 -10.85
CA GLY A 584 9.07 20.03 -12.12
C GLY A 584 10.61 20.01 -11.99
N ILE A 585 11.18 19.38 -10.98
CA ILE A 585 12.64 19.12 -10.89
C ILE A 585 12.98 17.84 -11.65
N VAL A 586 14.18 17.82 -12.23
CA VAL A 586 14.72 16.70 -13.01
C VAL A 586 15.24 15.64 -12.05
N ILE A 587 14.54 14.50 -11.97
CA ILE A 587 15.05 13.28 -11.36
C ILE A 587 15.01 12.19 -12.43
N ALA A 588 16.06 11.37 -12.50
CA ALA A 588 16.25 10.35 -13.52
C ALA A 588 15.01 9.44 -13.67
N ASP A 589 14.51 9.39 -14.90
CA ASP A 589 13.55 8.44 -15.49
C ASP A 589 12.40 7.89 -14.61
N VAL A 590 11.77 8.76 -13.82
CA VAL A 590 10.59 8.48 -12.98
C VAL A 590 9.28 8.46 -13.80
N THR A 591 9.36 8.53 -15.14
CA THR A 591 8.19 8.86 -15.97
C THR A 591 7.23 7.70 -16.23
N GLN A 592 7.59 6.46 -15.88
CA GLN A 592 6.79 5.26 -16.13
C GLN A 592 6.20 4.65 -14.85
N GLY A 593 5.55 5.46 -14.01
CA GLY A 593 4.87 5.00 -12.79
C GLY A 593 3.59 4.20 -13.08
N LEU A 594 2.42 4.82 -12.90
CA LEU A 594 1.12 4.16 -13.10
C LEU A 594 0.89 3.56 -14.50
N PRO A 595 1.26 4.23 -15.62
CA PRO A 595 1.02 3.68 -16.96
C PRO A 595 1.70 2.33 -17.20
N ARG A 596 2.89 2.12 -16.61
CA ARG A 596 3.61 0.85 -16.72
C ARG A 596 2.92 -0.25 -15.91
N VAL A 597 2.41 0.08 -14.72
CA VAL A 597 1.62 -0.84 -13.91
C VAL A 597 0.35 -1.27 -14.65
N GLU A 598 -0.35 -0.33 -15.30
CA GLU A 598 -1.52 -0.65 -16.14
C GLU A 598 -1.15 -1.50 -17.35
N GLU A 599 -0.03 -1.19 -18.02
CA GLU A 599 0.48 -1.98 -19.15
C GLU A 599 0.73 -3.44 -18.76
N LEU A 600 1.36 -3.66 -17.60
CA LEU A 600 1.65 -4.98 -17.05
C LEU A 600 0.38 -5.75 -16.64
N PHE A 601 -0.55 -5.11 -15.92
CA PHE A 601 -1.80 -5.77 -15.51
C PHE A 601 -2.78 -6.02 -16.66
N GLU A 602 -2.71 -5.25 -17.74
CA GLU A 602 -3.47 -5.50 -18.96
C GLU A 602 -2.73 -6.42 -19.95
N THR A 603 -1.54 -6.90 -19.58
CA THR A 603 -0.65 -7.73 -20.42
C THR A 603 -0.49 -7.16 -21.83
N ARG A 604 -0.32 -5.84 -21.94
CA ARG A 604 -0.12 -5.16 -23.22
C ARG A 604 1.31 -5.38 -23.69
N THR A 605 1.51 -5.37 -25.01
CA THR A 605 2.84 -5.38 -25.62
C THR A 605 3.58 -4.09 -25.24
N PRO A 606 4.77 -4.18 -24.63
CA PRO A 606 5.56 -3.00 -24.29
C PRO A 606 5.90 -2.15 -25.51
N LYS A 607 6.12 -0.85 -25.31
CA LYS A 607 6.56 0.04 -26.41
C LYS A 607 7.97 -0.29 -26.91
N VAL A 608 8.85 -0.67 -26.00
CA VAL A 608 10.23 -1.08 -26.28
C VAL A 608 10.37 -2.54 -25.86
N VAL A 609 10.14 -3.44 -26.82
CA VAL A 609 10.22 -4.88 -26.61
C VAL A 609 11.64 -5.36 -26.90
N SER A 610 12.20 -6.14 -25.99
CA SER A 610 13.38 -6.95 -26.26
C SER A 610 12.96 -8.35 -26.68
N PRO A 611 13.32 -8.81 -27.89
CA PRO A 611 13.02 -10.18 -28.32
C PRO A 611 13.75 -11.21 -27.46
N ILE A 612 13.13 -12.38 -27.30
CA ILE A 612 13.69 -13.52 -26.57
C ILE A 612 13.90 -14.72 -27.49
N VAL A 613 14.93 -15.50 -27.19
CA VAL A 613 15.32 -16.66 -27.99
C VAL A 613 14.42 -17.87 -27.72
N GLU A 614 14.01 -18.61 -28.76
CA GLU A 614 13.16 -19.81 -28.60
C GLU A 614 13.94 -21.10 -28.30
N PHE A 615 15.19 -21.22 -28.76
CA PHE A 615 16.01 -22.42 -28.65
C PHE A 615 17.49 -22.08 -28.36
N ASP A 616 18.22 -22.98 -27.71
CA ASP A 616 19.65 -22.78 -27.45
C ASP A 616 20.44 -22.74 -28.77
N GLY A 617 21.35 -21.78 -28.90
CA GLY A 617 22.07 -21.56 -30.15
C GLY A 617 23.23 -20.57 -30.05
N ARG A 618 23.84 -20.26 -31.20
CA ARG A 618 24.83 -19.19 -31.35
C ARG A 618 24.21 -18.02 -32.11
N ALA A 619 24.46 -16.80 -31.64
CA ALA A 619 23.99 -15.58 -32.27
C ALA A 619 25.02 -15.06 -33.30
N GLU A 620 24.56 -14.75 -34.50
CA GLU A 620 25.28 -14.08 -35.58
C GLU A 620 24.65 -12.69 -35.77
N ILE A 621 25.43 -11.62 -35.58
CA ILE A 621 24.94 -10.24 -35.62
C ILE A 621 25.45 -9.56 -36.89
N LYS A 622 24.53 -9.00 -37.69
CA LYS A 622 24.84 -8.17 -38.85
C LYS A 622 24.33 -6.75 -38.63
N GLU A 623 25.21 -5.79 -38.80
CA GLU A 623 24.91 -4.36 -38.64
C GLU A 623 24.58 -3.75 -40.01
N ASP A 624 23.42 -3.12 -40.13
CA ASP A 624 23.01 -2.36 -41.32
C ASP A 624 22.99 -0.87 -40.95
N THR A 625 24.09 -0.17 -41.28
CA THR A 625 24.28 1.26 -40.99
C THR A 625 23.38 2.17 -41.81
N ASP A 626 22.90 1.72 -42.98
CA ASP A 626 22.05 2.54 -43.86
C ASP A 626 20.62 2.62 -43.33
N LYS A 627 20.15 1.56 -42.67
CA LYS A 627 18.80 1.48 -42.07
C LYS A 627 18.78 1.64 -40.55
N GLU A 628 19.94 1.79 -39.91
CA GLU A 628 20.10 1.82 -38.46
C GLU A 628 19.49 0.59 -37.74
N LEU A 629 19.73 -0.61 -38.29
CA LEU A 629 19.18 -1.87 -37.76
C LEU A 629 20.27 -2.92 -37.50
N TYR A 630 20.08 -3.70 -36.43
CA TYR A 630 20.78 -4.95 -36.16
C TYR A 630 19.92 -6.12 -36.65
N TYR A 631 20.49 -6.98 -37.51
CA TYR A 631 19.93 -8.28 -37.87
C TYR A 631 20.64 -9.36 -37.06
N ILE A 632 19.90 -10.06 -36.20
CA ILE A 632 20.44 -11.10 -35.32
C ILE A 632 19.88 -12.44 -35.79
N LYS A 633 20.74 -13.33 -36.27
CA LYS A 633 20.39 -14.71 -36.65
C LYS A 633 20.89 -15.68 -35.58
N ILE A 634 20.02 -16.55 -35.09
CA ILE A 634 20.35 -17.56 -34.08
C ILE A 634 20.30 -18.94 -34.73
N LYS A 635 21.41 -19.68 -34.63
CA LYS A 635 21.56 -21.03 -35.20
C LYS A 635 21.70 -22.07 -34.09
N THR A 636 20.99 -23.19 -34.21
CA THR A 636 21.08 -24.32 -33.26
C THR A 636 22.47 -24.95 -33.26
N THR A 637 22.94 -25.40 -32.10
CA THR A 637 24.23 -26.13 -31.99
C THR A 637 24.09 -27.63 -32.33
N SER A 638 22.88 -28.19 -32.31
CA SER A 638 22.63 -29.60 -32.65
C SER A 638 22.46 -29.81 -34.16
N LYS A 639 23.11 -30.86 -34.71
CA LYS A 639 23.05 -31.22 -36.14
C LYS A 639 21.79 -32.01 -36.54
N GLU A 640 21.02 -32.52 -35.57
CA GLU A 640 19.88 -33.40 -35.85
C GLU A 640 18.60 -32.65 -36.27
N ASN A 641 18.46 -31.36 -35.93
CA ASN A 641 17.34 -30.51 -36.34
C ASN A 641 17.81 -29.04 -36.46
N PRO A 642 18.33 -28.61 -37.63
CA PRO A 642 18.77 -27.23 -37.82
C PRO A 642 17.57 -26.29 -37.80
N ARG A 643 17.52 -25.39 -36.81
CA ARG A 643 16.56 -24.28 -36.76
C ARG A 643 17.32 -22.96 -36.81
N GLU A 644 16.79 -22.01 -37.57
CA GLU A 644 17.28 -20.64 -37.62
C GLU A 644 16.16 -19.69 -37.21
N GLN A 645 16.51 -18.66 -36.43
CA GLN A 645 15.58 -17.61 -36.04
C GLN A 645 16.24 -16.26 -36.32
N GLU A 646 15.53 -15.36 -37.00
CA GLU A 646 16.02 -14.02 -37.35
C GLU A 646 15.25 -12.95 -36.58
N PHE A 647 15.97 -11.99 -36.01
CA PHE A 647 15.42 -10.85 -35.28
C PHE A 647 15.95 -9.53 -35.87
N ILE A 648 15.10 -8.51 -35.86
CA ILE A 648 15.46 -7.16 -36.29
C ILE A 648 15.34 -6.25 -35.07
N ILE A 649 16.43 -5.59 -34.69
CA ILE A 649 16.51 -4.70 -33.52
C ILE A 649 17.03 -3.32 -33.96
N PRO A 650 16.37 -2.21 -33.61
CA PRO A 650 16.90 -0.87 -33.90
C PRO A 650 18.27 -0.61 -33.26
N MET A 651 19.17 0.07 -33.96
CA MET A 651 20.49 0.46 -33.42
C MET A 651 20.40 1.41 -32.22
N SER A 652 19.25 2.07 -32.03
CA SER A 652 18.95 2.86 -30.84
C SER A 652 18.85 2.01 -29.56
N GLN A 653 18.64 0.70 -29.67
CA GLN A 653 18.64 -0.23 -28.53
C GLN A 653 20.01 -0.87 -28.37
N LYS A 654 20.54 -0.82 -27.15
CA LYS A 654 21.80 -1.47 -26.83
C LYS A 654 21.62 -2.99 -26.75
N LEU A 655 22.47 -3.74 -27.43
CA LEU A 655 22.46 -5.20 -27.41
C LEU A 655 23.02 -5.74 -26.09
N LYS A 656 22.42 -6.83 -25.58
CA LYS A 656 22.92 -7.57 -24.39
C LYS A 656 23.86 -8.72 -24.75
N ILE A 657 23.83 -9.14 -26.01
CA ILE A 657 24.62 -10.25 -26.53
C ILE A 657 25.77 -9.74 -27.40
N LYS A 658 26.82 -10.55 -27.50
CA LYS A 658 27.94 -10.35 -28.43
C LYS A 658 27.80 -11.29 -29.62
N ASP A 659 28.49 -10.96 -30.71
CA ASP A 659 28.60 -11.84 -31.87
C ASP A 659 29.29 -13.17 -31.49
N ASP A 660 28.80 -14.27 -32.06
CA ASP A 660 29.18 -15.66 -31.75
C ASP A 660 28.97 -16.12 -30.28
N GLN A 661 28.13 -15.41 -29.52
CA GLN A 661 27.80 -15.80 -28.15
C GLN A 661 26.80 -16.98 -28.12
N LEU A 662 27.04 -17.93 -27.22
CA LEU A 662 26.06 -18.96 -26.85
C LEU A 662 24.89 -18.31 -26.09
N VAL A 663 23.70 -18.41 -26.67
CA VAL A 663 22.44 -17.93 -26.10
C VAL A 663 21.59 -19.09 -25.62
N THR A 664 20.93 -18.88 -24.49
CA THR A 664 20.03 -19.89 -23.90
C THR A 664 18.57 -19.55 -24.17
N VAL A 665 17.70 -20.56 -24.09
CA VAL A 665 16.25 -20.39 -24.25
C VAL A 665 15.72 -19.26 -23.35
N GLY A 666 15.08 -18.30 -24.01
CA GLY A 666 14.42 -17.15 -23.41
C GLY A 666 15.39 -16.11 -22.83
N MET A 667 16.64 -16.08 -23.29
CA MET A 667 17.57 -14.96 -23.08
C MET A 667 17.11 -13.74 -23.88
N ALA A 668 17.19 -12.55 -23.29
CA ALA A 668 16.85 -11.28 -23.95
C ALA A 668 18.02 -10.79 -24.81
N LEU A 669 17.73 -10.37 -26.05
CA LEU A 669 18.77 -9.96 -27.02
C LEU A 669 19.23 -8.50 -26.87
N SER A 670 18.35 -7.63 -26.34
CA SER A 670 18.59 -6.18 -26.22
C SER A 670 18.17 -5.62 -24.86
N GLU A 671 18.49 -4.35 -24.61
CA GLU A 671 17.89 -3.57 -23.54
C GLU A 671 16.43 -3.25 -23.87
N GLY A 672 15.52 -3.58 -22.95
CA GLY A 672 14.09 -3.39 -23.14
C GLY A 672 13.27 -4.30 -22.23
N TYR A 673 11.95 -4.23 -22.39
CA TYR A 673 11.00 -5.06 -21.65
C TYR A 673 10.66 -6.32 -22.41
N LEU A 674 10.32 -7.38 -21.70
CA LEU A 674 9.90 -8.65 -22.30
C LEU A 674 8.39 -8.65 -22.48
N ASN A 675 7.93 -9.28 -23.56
CA ASN A 675 6.52 -9.54 -23.77
C ASN A 675 6.09 -10.79 -22.98
N VAL A 676 5.02 -10.66 -22.20
CA VAL A 676 4.50 -11.73 -21.33
C VAL A 676 4.01 -12.93 -22.14
N HIS A 677 3.45 -12.70 -23.33
CA HIS A 677 2.96 -13.77 -24.20
C HIS A 677 4.10 -14.63 -24.74
N ASP A 678 5.24 -14.01 -25.06
CA ASP A 678 6.42 -14.71 -25.58
C ASP A 678 7.06 -15.54 -24.46
N ILE A 679 7.16 -14.98 -23.24
CA ILE A 679 7.64 -15.72 -22.08
C ILE A 679 6.74 -16.94 -21.79
N LEU A 680 5.43 -16.76 -21.87
CA LEU A 680 4.47 -17.84 -21.63
C LEU A 680 4.63 -18.98 -22.64
N ALA A 681 4.87 -18.65 -23.92
CA ALA A 681 5.07 -19.63 -24.97
C ALA A 681 6.41 -20.39 -24.83
N ILE A 682 7.47 -19.70 -24.42
CA ILE A 682 8.85 -20.23 -24.44
C ILE A 682 9.24 -20.85 -23.09
N LYS A 683 9.05 -20.11 -21.99
CA LYS A 683 9.46 -20.52 -20.63
C LYS A 683 8.32 -21.12 -19.80
N GLY A 684 7.08 -20.93 -20.24
CA GLY A 684 5.88 -21.45 -19.58
C GLY A 684 5.27 -20.52 -18.53
N LEU A 685 4.17 -20.97 -17.93
CA LEU A 685 3.30 -20.17 -17.05
C LEU A 685 4.01 -19.59 -15.84
N ARG A 686 4.86 -20.38 -15.18
CA ARG A 686 5.47 -20.01 -13.91
C ARG A 686 6.47 -18.86 -14.09
N GLU A 687 7.31 -18.94 -15.10
CA GLU A 687 8.25 -17.88 -15.43
C GLU A 687 7.53 -16.59 -15.85
N ALA A 688 6.43 -16.70 -16.61
CA ALA A 688 5.61 -15.54 -16.97
C ALA A 688 4.96 -14.86 -15.74
N GLN A 689 4.46 -15.64 -14.77
CA GLN A 689 3.92 -15.12 -13.51
C GLN A 689 5.01 -14.43 -12.66
N LEU A 690 6.19 -15.02 -12.57
CA LEU A 690 7.32 -14.47 -11.81
C LEU A 690 7.87 -13.19 -12.45
N TYR A 691 7.94 -13.15 -13.79
CA TYR A 691 8.31 -11.95 -14.52
C TYR A 691 7.35 -10.79 -14.22
N LEU A 692 6.03 -11.03 -14.32
CA LEU A 692 5.01 -10.04 -13.96
C LEU A 692 5.15 -9.56 -12.52
N LEU A 693 5.34 -10.49 -11.57
CA LEU A 693 5.52 -10.16 -10.15
C LEU A 693 6.73 -9.23 -9.95
N ASN A 694 7.87 -9.58 -10.51
CA ASN A 694 9.11 -8.82 -10.34
C ASN A 694 9.06 -7.46 -11.02
N GLU A 695 8.51 -7.37 -12.23
CA GLU A 695 8.39 -6.10 -12.97
C GLU A 695 7.42 -5.13 -12.29
N VAL A 696 6.23 -5.59 -11.91
CA VAL A 696 5.27 -4.73 -11.21
C VAL A 696 5.86 -4.23 -9.91
N GLN A 697 6.47 -5.13 -9.14
CA GLN A 697 7.10 -4.76 -7.89
C GLN A 697 8.25 -3.76 -8.08
N LYS A 698 9.10 -3.94 -9.10
CA LYS A 698 10.20 -3.03 -9.41
C LYS A 698 9.71 -1.59 -9.61
N VAL A 699 8.53 -1.41 -10.21
CA VAL A 699 7.91 -0.08 -10.35
C VAL A 699 7.55 0.51 -8.98
N TYR A 700 6.87 -0.24 -8.10
CA TYR A 700 6.53 0.25 -6.76
C TYR A 700 7.76 0.52 -5.89
N GLU A 701 8.77 -0.36 -5.95
CA GLU A 701 10.02 -0.25 -5.19
C GLU A 701 10.89 0.91 -5.67
N SER A 702 10.93 1.20 -6.97
CA SER A 702 11.60 2.39 -7.52
C SER A 702 11.04 3.70 -6.95
N GLN A 703 9.78 3.67 -6.52
CA GLN A 703 9.10 4.78 -5.87
C GLN A 703 9.13 4.67 -4.33
N GLY A 704 9.87 3.71 -3.76
CA GLY A 704 9.98 3.52 -2.32
C GLY A 704 8.63 3.22 -1.65
N ILE A 705 7.71 2.55 -2.35
CA ILE A 705 6.42 2.11 -1.81
C ILE A 705 6.55 0.62 -1.46
N PRO A 706 6.58 0.24 -0.17
CA PRO A 706 6.63 -1.16 0.23
C PRO A 706 5.24 -1.79 0.10
N ILE A 707 5.15 -2.87 -0.68
CA ILE A 707 3.97 -3.73 -0.79
C ILE A 707 4.45 -5.17 -0.75
N HIS A 708 3.77 -6.02 0.01
CA HIS A 708 4.14 -7.43 0.09
C HIS A 708 3.74 -8.19 -1.20
N ASP A 709 4.67 -9.02 -1.70
CA ASP A 709 4.52 -9.86 -2.91
C ASP A 709 3.18 -10.67 -2.95
N LYS A 710 2.58 -11.06 -1.82
CA LYS A 710 1.38 -11.90 -1.75
C LYS A 710 0.15 -11.25 -2.40
N HIS A 711 0.09 -9.93 -2.39
CA HIS A 711 -1.00 -9.17 -3.01
C HIS A 711 -0.93 -9.29 -4.53
N PHE A 712 0.25 -9.10 -5.11
CA PHE A 712 0.49 -9.29 -6.55
C PHE A 712 0.29 -10.74 -6.95
N GLU A 713 0.79 -11.70 -6.17
CA GLU A 713 0.59 -13.13 -6.39
C GLU A 713 -0.90 -13.51 -6.46
N THR A 714 -1.73 -12.88 -5.63
CA THR A 714 -3.18 -13.10 -5.61
C THR A 714 -3.85 -12.61 -6.90
N ILE A 715 -3.50 -11.42 -7.37
CA ILE A 715 -4.03 -10.86 -8.62
C ILE A 715 -3.51 -11.64 -9.84
N ILE A 716 -2.21 -11.91 -9.91
CA ILE A 716 -1.57 -12.62 -11.02
C ILE A 716 -2.12 -14.04 -11.14
N ARG A 717 -2.41 -14.73 -10.01
CA ARG A 717 -3.10 -16.03 -10.04
C ARG A 717 -4.42 -15.93 -10.80
N LYS A 718 -5.24 -14.91 -10.54
CA LYS A 718 -6.51 -14.69 -11.23
C LYS A 718 -6.35 -14.30 -12.71
N MET A 719 -5.28 -13.60 -13.07
CA MET A 719 -4.96 -13.33 -14.48
C MET A 719 -4.63 -14.61 -15.27
N SER A 720 -4.08 -15.62 -14.59
CA SER A 720 -3.62 -16.89 -15.17
C SER A 720 -4.59 -18.08 -15.03
N ASP A 721 -5.80 -17.85 -14.50
CA ASP A 721 -6.76 -18.90 -14.14
C ASP A 721 -7.62 -19.38 -15.34
N LYS A 722 -7.23 -19.01 -16.57
CA LYS A 722 -8.03 -19.21 -17.77
C LYS A 722 -7.31 -20.10 -18.79
N ILE A 723 -8.11 -20.93 -19.44
CA ILE A 723 -7.67 -21.83 -20.51
C ILE A 723 -8.50 -21.50 -21.75
N ILE A 724 -7.82 -21.43 -22.89
CA ILE A 724 -8.44 -21.28 -24.22
C ILE A 724 -8.50 -22.67 -24.84
N ILE A 725 -9.68 -23.14 -25.19
CA ILE A 725 -9.88 -24.48 -25.77
C ILE A 725 -9.32 -24.51 -27.20
N GLU A 726 -8.45 -25.46 -27.51
CA GLU A 726 -7.89 -25.69 -28.84
C GLU A 726 -8.61 -26.86 -29.55
N ASP A 727 -8.92 -27.91 -28.79
CA ASP A 727 -9.68 -29.07 -29.23
C ASP A 727 -10.75 -29.40 -28.17
N GLU A 728 -11.98 -29.61 -28.63
CA GLU A 728 -13.15 -29.84 -27.80
C GLU A 728 -13.16 -31.28 -27.24
N GLY A 729 -12.54 -32.23 -27.95
CA GLY A 729 -12.70 -33.65 -27.64
C GLY A 729 -14.18 -34.04 -27.61
N ASP A 730 -14.57 -34.86 -26.63
CA ASP A 730 -15.96 -35.24 -26.39
C ASP A 730 -16.61 -34.40 -25.25
N THR A 731 -16.00 -33.26 -24.89
CA THR A 731 -16.51 -32.37 -23.84
C THR A 731 -17.55 -31.37 -24.39
N PRO A 732 -18.40 -30.75 -23.54
CA PRO A 732 -19.33 -29.71 -23.96
C PRO A 732 -18.67 -28.34 -24.23
N PHE A 733 -17.35 -28.29 -24.41
CA PHE A 733 -16.62 -27.05 -24.70
C PHE A 733 -16.67 -26.68 -26.17
N ILE A 734 -16.52 -25.39 -26.46
CA ILE A 734 -16.39 -24.89 -27.83
C ILE A 734 -14.95 -24.44 -28.09
N LYS A 735 -14.44 -24.71 -29.29
CA LYS A 735 -13.12 -24.31 -29.74
C LYS A 735 -12.99 -22.80 -29.71
N GLY A 736 -11.93 -22.32 -29.05
CA GLY A 736 -11.69 -20.90 -28.78
C GLY A 736 -12.46 -20.34 -27.59
N GLU A 737 -13.30 -21.12 -26.90
CA GLU A 737 -13.94 -20.70 -25.66
C GLU A 737 -12.89 -20.48 -24.56
N VAL A 738 -13.06 -19.40 -23.79
CA VAL A 738 -12.25 -19.12 -22.61
C VAL A 738 -12.98 -19.65 -21.39
N VAL A 739 -12.43 -20.68 -20.76
CA VAL A 739 -12.99 -21.31 -19.57
C VAL A 739 -12.07 -21.15 -18.36
N SER A 740 -12.62 -21.29 -17.16
CA SER A 740 -11.80 -21.39 -15.95
C SER A 740 -11.00 -22.69 -15.99
N ARG A 741 -9.78 -22.64 -15.44
CA ARG A 741 -8.94 -23.82 -15.30
C ARG A 741 -9.62 -24.94 -14.51
N ILE A 742 -10.38 -24.57 -13.47
CA ILE A 742 -11.09 -25.53 -12.62
C ILE A 742 -12.15 -26.28 -13.41
N ARG A 743 -13.01 -25.55 -14.16
CA ARG A 743 -14.05 -26.15 -14.99
C ARG A 743 -13.45 -27.07 -16.05
N PHE A 744 -12.35 -26.65 -16.68
CA PHE A 744 -11.63 -27.49 -17.65
C PHE A 744 -11.10 -28.79 -17.03
N GLU A 745 -10.43 -28.70 -15.86
CA GLU A 745 -9.89 -29.88 -15.17
C GLU A 745 -10.99 -30.83 -14.67
N GLU A 746 -12.13 -30.31 -14.20
CA GLU A 746 -13.24 -31.13 -13.70
C GLU A 746 -13.98 -31.82 -14.84
N GLU A 747 -14.28 -31.11 -15.92
CA GLU A 747 -15.02 -31.70 -17.05
C GLU A 747 -14.18 -32.76 -17.76
N ASN A 748 -12.88 -32.50 -17.96
CA ASN A 748 -11.97 -33.51 -18.51
C ASN A 748 -11.87 -34.73 -17.61
N LYS A 749 -11.88 -34.58 -16.28
CA LYS A 749 -11.90 -35.73 -15.36
C LYS A 749 -13.17 -36.57 -15.49
N LYS A 750 -14.33 -35.95 -15.70
CA LYS A 750 -15.60 -36.66 -15.90
C LYS A 750 -15.58 -37.46 -17.20
N ILE A 751 -15.19 -36.83 -18.31
CA ILE A 751 -15.10 -37.47 -19.64
C ILE A 751 -14.04 -38.58 -19.64
N LEU A 752 -12.89 -38.35 -19.01
CA LEU A 752 -11.87 -39.40 -18.82
C LEU A 752 -12.39 -40.59 -18.00
N ALA A 753 -13.22 -40.35 -16.99
CA ALA A 753 -13.84 -41.42 -16.21
C ALA A 753 -14.89 -42.22 -17.00
N GLN A 754 -15.47 -41.61 -18.04
CA GLN A 754 -16.38 -42.25 -18.99
C GLN A 754 -15.63 -42.98 -20.13
N GLY A 755 -14.31 -42.81 -20.23
CA GLY A 755 -13.47 -43.45 -21.26
C GLY A 755 -13.41 -42.70 -22.59
N GLU A 756 -13.89 -41.46 -22.63
CA GLU A 756 -13.97 -40.61 -23.81
C GLU A 756 -12.75 -39.67 -23.94
N LYS A 757 -12.64 -38.94 -25.07
CA LYS A 757 -11.49 -38.07 -25.34
C LYS A 757 -11.61 -36.74 -24.58
N PRO A 758 -10.65 -36.37 -23.72
CA PRO A 758 -10.66 -35.09 -23.03
C PRO A 758 -10.36 -33.93 -23.99
N ALA A 759 -10.82 -32.73 -23.63
CA ALA A 759 -10.49 -31.51 -24.34
C ALA A 759 -9.02 -31.11 -24.16
N ILE A 760 -8.45 -30.48 -25.19
CA ILE A 760 -7.10 -29.90 -25.16
C ILE A 760 -7.24 -28.38 -25.15
N GLY A 761 -6.54 -27.73 -24.23
CA GLY A 761 -6.58 -26.28 -24.08
C GLY A 761 -5.23 -25.68 -23.76
N LYS A 762 -5.01 -24.46 -24.26
CA LYS A 762 -3.80 -23.67 -24.01
C LYS A 762 -4.01 -22.73 -22.83
N VAL A 763 -3.07 -22.77 -21.89
CA VAL A 763 -3.06 -21.81 -20.76
C VAL A 763 -2.74 -20.42 -21.30
N SER A 764 -3.53 -19.43 -20.90
CA SER A 764 -3.32 -18.03 -21.28
C SER A 764 -3.33 -17.12 -20.05
N ILE A 765 -2.47 -16.10 -20.06
CA ILE A 765 -2.55 -15.01 -19.10
C ILE A 765 -3.33 -13.88 -19.77
N LEU A 766 -4.47 -13.52 -19.18
CA LEU A 766 -5.32 -12.44 -19.66
C LEU A 766 -5.12 -11.20 -18.79
N GLY A 767 -5.14 -10.03 -19.43
CA GLY A 767 -5.22 -8.76 -18.74
C GLY A 767 -6.43 -8.68 -17.81
N ILE A 768 -6.32 -7.87 -16.74
CA ILE A 768 -7.34 -7.78 -15.69
C ILE A 768 -8.73 -7.45 -16.24
N THR A 769 -8.85 -6.57 -17.24
CA THR A 769 -10.16 -6.22 -17.83
C THR A 769 -10.80 -7.41 -18.52
N ARG A 770 -10.04 -8.20 -19.29
CA ARG A 770 -10.57 -9.41 -19.95
C ARG A 770 -10.87 -10.51 -18.94
N SER A 771 -10.02 -10.69 -17.93
CA SER A 771 -10.22 -11.72 -16.90
C SER A 771 -11.52 -11.47 -16.10
N ALA A 772 -11.86 -10.21 -15.81
CA ALA A 772 -13.11 -9.84 -15.13
C ALA A 772 -14.38 -10.13 -15.95
N ILE A 773 -14.31 -10.09 -17.29
CA ILE A 773 -15.44 -10.41 -18.17
C ILE A 773 -15.68 -11.93 -18.19
N TYR A 774 -14.61 -12.73 -18.24
CA TYR A 774 -14.69 -14.20 -18.26
C TYR A 774 -14.80 -14.81 -16.85
N THR A 775 -15.66 -14.25 -16.00
CA THR A 775 -15.98 -14.86 -14.69
C THR A 775 -17.02 -15.97 -14.84
N GLU A 776 -17.09 -16.90 -13.88
CA GLU A 776 -18.08 -18.00 -13.94
C GLU A 776 -19.50 -17.51 -13.68
N SER A 777 -19.64 -16.40 -12.94
CA SER A 777 -20.92 -15.79 -12.63
C SER A 777 -21.27 -14.76 -13.71
N TRP A 778 -22.35 -15.05 -14.43
CA TRP A 778 -22.84 -14.13 -15.45
C TRP A 778 -23.39 -12.85 -14.82
N LEU A 779 -23.88 -12.90 -13.56
CA LEU A 779 -24.35 -11.72 -12.83
C LEU A 779 -23.21 -10.73 -12.56
N SER A 780 -22.05 -11.22 -12.14
CA SER A 780 -20.86 -10.40 -11.89
C SER A 780 -20.29 -9.83 -13.18
N ALA A 781 -20.16 -10.66 -14.23
CA ALA A 781 -19.72 -10.22 -15.55
C ALA A 781 -20.65 -9.12 -16.13
N ALA A 782 -21.97 -9.30 -16.03
CA ALA A 782 -22.97 -8.36 -16.55
C ALA A 782 -22.92 -6.98 -15.86
N SER A 783 -22.46 -6.93 -14.61
CA SER A 783 -22.28 -5.68 -13.86
C SER A 783 -21.07 -4.85 -14.33
N PHE A 784 -20.05 -5.52 -14.88
CA PHE A 784 -18.78 -4.90 -15.24
C PHE A 784 -18.87 -4.22 -16.61
N GLU A 785 -18.91 -4.94 -17.72
CA GLU A 785 -19.01 -4.38 -19.08
C GLU A 785 -19.80 -5.32 -20.01
N GLN A 786 -20.23 -4.82 -21.18
CA GLN A 786 -20.88 -5.62 -22.23
C GLN A 786 -22.13 -6.42 -21.78
N THR A 787 -22.94 -5.87 -20.87
CA THR A 787 -24.10 -6.52 -20.23
C THR A 787 -25.00 -7.32 -21.18
N THR A 788 -25.31 -6.83 -22.39
CA THR A 788 -26.15 -7.60 -23.35
C THR A 788 -25.48 -8.87 -23.83
N ASN A 789 -24.19 -8.81 -24.17
CA ASN A 789 -23.48 -9.95 -24.75
C ASN A 789 -23.36 -11.06 -23.72
N VAL A 790 -23.10 -10.69 -22.46
CA VAL A 790 -23.07 -11.62 -21.33
C VAL A 790 -24.43 -12.29 -21.14
N LEU A 791 -25.52 -11.50 -21.07
CA LEU A 791 -26.87 -12.04 -20.87
C LEU A 791 -27.34 -12.93 -22.02
N THR A 792 -27.07 -12.54 -23.27
CA THR A 792 -27.44 -13.34 -24.44
C THR A 792 -26.72 -14.69 -24.41
N THR A 793 -25.41 -14.68 -24.16
CA THR A 793 -24.59 -15.91 -24.07
C THR A 793 -25.07 -16.81 -22.92
N ALA A 794 -25.32 -16.25 -21.74
CA ALA A 794 -25.80 -16.99 -20.59
C ALA A 794 -27.19 -17.60 -20.81
N SER A 795 -28.08 -16.87 -21.50
CA SER A 795 -29.43 -17.34 -21.83
C SER A 795 -29.41 -18.48 -22.84
N ILE A 796 -28.58 -18.38 -23.89
CA ILE A 796 -28.42 -19.45 -24.89
C ILE A 796 -27.88 -20.73 -24.24
N LYS A 797 -26.95 -20.60 -23.29
CA LYS A 797 -26.33 -21.73 -22.58
C LYS A 797 -27.18 -22.29 -21.44
N GLY A 798 -28.28 -21.64 -21.05
CA GLY A 798 -29.03 -22.01 -19.84
C GLY A 798 -28.18 -21.96 -18.56
N GLN A 799 -27.25 -21.00 -18.46
CA GLN A 799 -26.23 -20.99 -17.42
C GLN A 799 -26.81 -20.67 -16.03
N VAL A 800 -26.54 -21.56 -15.06
CA VAL A 800 -26.91 -21.37 -13.65
C VAL A 800 -25.82 -20.59 -12.91
N ASP A 801 -26.22 -19.59 -12.11
CA ASP A 801 -25.30 -18.82 -11.26
C ASP A 801 -25.40 -19.28 -9.80
N TYR A 802 -24.25 -19.63 -9.21
CA TYR A 802 -24.16 -20.19 -7.87
C TYR A 802 -23.85 -19.16 -6.79
N LEU A 803 -23.71 -17.86 -7.13
CA LEU A 803 -23.58 -16.76 -6.17
C LEU A 803 -22.40 -16.93 -5.19
N LEU A 804 -21.27 -17.46 -5.68
CA LEU A 804 -20.10 -17.80 -4.85
C LEU A 804 -19.22 -16.59 -4.50
N GLY A 805 -19.36 -15.49 -5.25
CA GLY A 805 -18.59 -14.27 -5.06
C GLY A 805 -19.30 -13.25 -4.18
N LEU A 806 -18.59 -12.14 -3.90
CA LEU A 806 -19.14 -11.05 -3.09
C LEU A 806 -20.17 -10.23 -3.89
N LYS A 807 -19.94 -10.03 -5.19
CA LYS A 807 -20.63 -9.04 -6.00
C LYS A 807 -22.07 -9.45 -6.32
N GLU A 808 -22.26 -10.72 -6.62
CA GLU A 808 -23.56 -11.32 -6.92
C GLU A 808 -24.49 -11.22 -5.72
N ASN A 809 -23.97 -11.52 -4.53
CA ASN A 809 -24.72 -11.41 -3.28
C ASN A 809 -25.12 -9.97 -2.99
N VAL A 810 -24.24 -8.99 -3.23
CA VAL A 810 -24.57 -7.56 -3.09
C VAL A 810 -25.63 -7.12 -4.11
N ILE A 811 -25.53 -7.55 -5.37
CA ILE A 811 -26.51 -7.22 -6.42
C ILE A 811 -27.91 -7.71 -6.02
N ILE A 812 -28.01 -8.92 -5.48
CA ILE A 812 -29.27 -9.57 -5.08
C ILE A 812 -29.78 -9.04 -3.73
N GLY A 813 -28.90 -8.56 -2.85
CA GLY A 813 -29.23 -8.14 -1.49
C GLY A 813 -29.15 -9.27 -0.45
N ARG A 814 -28.25 -10.24 -0.66
CA ARG A 814 -27.92 -11.30 0.30
C ARG A 814 -26.63 -11.01 1.06
N LEU A 815 -26.44 -11.71 2.18
CA LEU A 815 -25.18 -11.66 2.93
C LEU A 815 -24.03 -12.22 2.09
N ILE A 816 -22.88 -11.54 2.13
CA ILE A 816 -21.65 -11.95 1.45
C ILE A 816 -20.98 -13.14 2.16
N PRO A 817 -20.34 -14.09 1.43
CA PRO A 817 -19.72 -15.28 2.00
C PRO A 817 -18.36 -15.01 2.65
N VAL A 818 -18.36 -14.26 3.76
CA VAL A 818 -17.13 -13.84 4.47
C VAL A 818 -16.94 -14.48 5.85
N THR A 819 -17.76 -15.48 6.19
CA THR A 819 -17.61 -16.30 7.40
C THR A 819 -17.61 -17.78 7.01
N ALA A 820 -16.94 -18.62 7.82
CA ALA A 820 -16.91 -20.06 7.59
C ALA A 820 -18.33 -20.64 7.49
N GLU A 821 -19.24 -20.26 8.39
CA GLU A 821 -20.65 -20.67 8.38
C GLU A 821 -21.37 -20.30 7.08
N LEU A 822 -21.18 -19.07 6.58
CA LEU A 822 -21.83 -18.63 5.33
C LEU A 822 -21.22 -19.32 4.12
N ILE A 823 -19.90 -19.54 4.14
CA ILE A 823 -19.20 -20.30 3.10
C ILE A 823 -19.76 -21.72 3.05
N GLU A 824 -19.80 -22.43 4.18
CA GLU A 824 -20.37 -23.79 4.25
C GLU A 824 -21.84 -23.82 3.86
N LYS A 825 -22.64 -22.84 4.27
CA LYS A 825 -24.06 -22.78 3.91
C LYS A 825 -24.28 -22.63 2.40
N TYR A 826 -23.46 -21.82 1.72
CA TYR A 826 -23.60 -21.59 0.28
C TYR A 826 -22.92 -22.70 -0.53
N TYR A 827 -21.74 -23.17 -0.10
CA TYR A 827 -20.98 -24.23 -0.77
C TYR A 827 -21.51 -25.65 -0.49
N GLY A 828 -22.01 -25.93 0.70
CA GLY A 828 -22.60 -27.22 1.06
C GLY A 828 -23.85 -27.50 0.23
N LYS A 829 -24.69 -26.48 -0.01
CA LYS A 829 -25.81 -26.58 -0.96
C LYS A 829 -25.33 -26.84 -2.39
N PHE A 830 -24.26 -26.18 -2.82
CA PHE A 830 -23.67 -26.41 -4.14
C PHE A 830 -23.21 -27.86 -4.32
N LEU A 831 -22.42 -28.39 -3.38
CA LEU A 831 -21.92 -29.77 -3.41
C LEU A 831 -23.06 -30.80 -3.41
N ASN A 832 -24.10 -30.60 -2.60
CA ASN A 832 -25.25 -31.50 -2.55
C ASN A 832 -26.09 -31.45 -3.84
N THR A 833 -26.22 -30.29 -4.49
CA THR A 833 -26.93 -30.19 -5.77
C THR A 833 -26.12 -30.83 -6.90
N TYR A 834 -24.79 -30.71 -6.85
CA TYR A 834 -23.87 -31.34 -7.82
C TYR A 834 -23.84 -32.87 -7.68
N ALA A 835 -23.94 -33.40 -6.46
CA ALA A 835 -24.05 -34.84 -6.21
C ALA A 835 -25.36 -35.46 -6.74
N HIS A 836 -26.40 -34.64 -6.96
CA HIS A 836 -27.72 -35.08 -7.42
C HIS A 836 -28.04 -34.76 -8.88
N ASN A 837 -27.14 -34.10 -9.63
CA ASN A 837 -27.26 -33.96 -11.08
C ASN A 837 -26.76 -35.22 -11.80
N GLN A 838 -27.37 -36.36 -11.50
CA GLN A 838 -27.35 -37.51 -12.40
C GLN A 838 -28.16 -37.15 -13.66
N PRO A 839 -27.79 -37.66 -14.85
CA PRO A 839 -28.58 -37.44 -16.06
C PRO A 839 -30.03 -37.88 -15.83
N ILE A 840 -30.96 -37.07 -16.32
CA ILE A 840 -32.40 -37.33 -16.30
C ILE A 840 -32.68 -38.53 -17.21
N THR A 841 -32.49 -39.74 -16.69
CA THR A 841 -32.88 -41.00 -17.36
C THR A 841 -33.43 -42.05 -16.41
N GLU A 842 -33.64 -41.74 -15.14
CA GLU A 842 -34.38 -42.62 -14.23
C GLU A 842 -35.71 -41.96 -13.84
N GLU A 843 -36.77 -42.34 -14.56
CA GLU A 843 -38.13 -42.24 -14.06
C GLU A 843 -38.18 -43.00 -12.72
N LYS A 844 -38.21 -42.25 -11.61
CA LYS A 844 -38.59 -42.83 -10.33
C LYS A 844 -40.07 -43.21 -10.41
N THR A 845 -40.34 -44.48 -10.64
CA THR A 845 -41.62 -45.09 -10.29
C THR A 845 -41.84 -44.88 -8.79
N GLU A 846 -42.77 -44.00 -8.45
CA GLU A 846 -43.32 -43.90 -7.10
C GLU A 846 -44.08 -45.20 -6.79
N GLU A 847 -43.45 -46.09 -6.02
CA GLU A 847 -44.19 -47.13 -5.31
C GLU A 847 -44.97 -46.46 -4.17
N LYS A 848 -46.28 -46.40 -4.34
CA LYS A 848 -47.22 -46.17 -3.24
C LYS A 848 -47.26 -47.42 -2.34
N THR A 849 -46.79 -47.26 -1.12
CA THR A 849 -47.29 -48.01 0.05
C THR A 849 -47.39 -47.09 1.24
#